data_AF-A0A2J0LYX9-F1
#
_entry.id   AF-A0A2J0LYX9-F1
#
_cell.length_a   1.000
_cell.length_b   1.000
_cell.length_c   1.000
_cell.angle_alpha   90.00
_cell.angle_beta   90.00
_cell.angle_gamma   90.00
#
_symmetry.space_group_name_H-M   'P 1'
#
loop_
_entity.id
_entity.type
_entity.pdbx_description
1 polymer ?
#
loop_
_entity_poly.entity_id
_entity_poly.type
_entity_poly.pdbx_seq_one_letter_code
_entity_poly.pdbx_strand_id
1 'polypeptide(L)'
;MQVTINKKRESVMRKFTIFTVLAGVVFGLACAAWAYELPRDSAKAKYFYIYGPQGNPLYGAEDFQQDIYINVPKNETRDLYIHIYDPDTGDFRDLRSSSDNPWDTVTEFTVYGKAGNVLAREEFGRQYIYDRRYYELGRFVKEDGERVGDFYQFKLTAKGISGDDANLFRVSISPYTAEAFSYDITFRLLEPEGSKMYFYPQLPAGTTSISVENYDIDANGGITQVYDSMENVLYRINDSESGKWIATQIFVDAPQTRRIKYIVTKGTQKYAHAGIRVKDQNGNLLPIYFKKGMTQIPVYVPPAPAPKPKKAVVAEPINSVKSADKCNEFTFDGTRSYDPDSQKLSFRWDFGDGTFSTEPVVTHEYKKAGEYKVTLAVKDDSGLDCDTMVTSESVNVNMAPVPAFSALDKACVDQDIMFDASATRDDPADKLSYMWNFGDSDTAKGQNVTKKYKKGGDYKVTLVVDDNKKTVCSTASTQKSIYVNTPPVANAGKNIEKYITADQQYDIVFDASKSSDADGDMLTYMWDFGDGAKVQGESVVHTYKKGGLYSAILTVDDGSNTSCSSDTDAITIKLNKQPVAKAGDDINYCVGTDILFDGSGSYDDDGDAISYVWNFGDGQTAEGIKVSHSYAKGGKYTAVLTVDDGNKTPVSVASDSVIIYANARPQAALKDISTSCVGTAVMFDGSDSRDPDGNTLKYVWDFGDGTVKEGAAREAHAYSKGGTYKVNLLVNDMKNSQCSLSSVVKYVKINTPPVADAGLNLVCCLGTDSVFDGSHSSDADGDKLSYVWNFGDGGAAEGVRVTHIYTSRGKYLVTLTVNDCSGTACDTSVDSFDAVVNESPVAVIDIR
;
A
#
# COMPACT_ATOMS: atom_id res chain seq x y z
N MET A 1 -19.08 18.77 29.84
CA MET A 1 -20.24 18.43 28.99
C MET A 1 -19.73 18.36 27.56
N GLN A 2 -19.17 17.23 27.11
CA GLN A 2 -19.83 16.01 26.59
C GLN A 2 -20.57 16.25 25.25
N VAL A 3 -20.50 15.44 24.18
CA VAL A 3 -19.80 14.19 23.76
C VAL A 3 -20.33 13.95 22.30
N THR A 4 -19.47 13.74 21.29
CA THR A 4 -19.22 12.46 20.56
C THR A 4 -20.32 11.91 19.60
N ILE A 5 -19.94 11.79 18.31
CA ILE A 5 -20.05 10.67 17.31
C ILE A 5 -21.16 9.60 17.45
N ASN A 6 -21.91 9.33 16.35
CA ASN A 6 -22.15 7.99 15.71
C ASN A 6 -23.27 8.06 14.64
N LYS A 7 -23.06 7.72 13.35
CA LYS A 7 -23.05 6.39 12.65
C LYS A 7 -24.43 5.84 12.22
N LYS A 8 -24.45 5.33 10.96
CA LYS A 8 -25.36 4.34 10.29
C LYS A 8 -26.74 4.83 9.82
N ARG A 9 -27.40 4.26 8.80
CA ARG A 9 -27.14 3.47 7.56
C ARG A 9 -28.56 3.12 7.06
N GLU A 10 -28.82 3.14 5.75
CA GLU A 10 -30.01 2.53 5.06
C GLU A 10 -31.39 3.12 5.43
N SER A 11 -32.46 3.14 4.64
CA SER A 11 -32.84 2.78 3.27
C SER A 11 -34.33 3.20 3.15
N VAL A 12 -34.87 3.20 1.92
CA VAL A 12 -36.31 3.13 1.58
C VAL A 12 -37.06 4.46 1.34
N MET A 13 -37.09 4.81 0.04
CA MET A 13 -38.28 5.08 -0.78
C MET A 13 -39.56 5.61 -0.09
N ARG A 14 -40.04 6.82 -0.48
CA ARG A 14 -41.18 7.04 -1.40
C ARG A 14 -41.78 8.46 -1.30
N LYS A 15 -42.16 8.97 -2.49
CA LYS A 15 -43.30 9.85 -2.82
C LYS A 15 -43.18 11.37 -2.59
N PHE A 16 -42.96 12.06 -3.71
CA PHE A 16 -43.77 13.15 -4.28
C PHE A 16 -44.72 13.91 -3.32
N THR A 17 -44.47 15.21 -3.15
CA THR A 17 -45.52 16.25 -3.24
C THR A 17 -44.93 17.52 -3.86
N ILE A 18 -45.69 18.05 -4.81
CA ILE A 18 -45.48 19.25 -5.63
C ILE A 18 -45.67 20.52 -4.80
N PHE A 19 -44.83 21.55 -5.03
CA PHE A 19 -45.22 22.95 -4.87
C PHE A 19 -44.58 23.81 -5.97
N THR A 20 -45.45 24.51 -6.70
CA THR A 20 -45.19 25.43 -7.82
C THR A 20 -45.05 26.85 -7.29
N VAL A 21 -44.04 27.63 -7.70
CA VAL A 21 -44.16 29.10 -7.91
C VAL A 21 -43.24 29.53 -9.06
N LEU A 22 -43.80 30.40 -9.91
CA LEU A 22 -43.34 30.95 -11.19
C LEU A 22 -41.93 31.54 -11.23
N ALA A 23 -41.24 31.32 -12.36
CA ALA A 23 -40.47 32.34 -13.05
C ALA A 23 -40.74 32.21 -14.56
N GLY A 24 -41.17 33.32 -15.18
CA GLY A 24 -41.50 33.38 -16.60
C GLY A 24 -40.29 33.69 -17.48
N VAL A 25 -40.60 33.71 -18.79
CA VAL A 25 -39.84 34.27 -19.92
C VAL A 25 -39.10 33.23 -20.80
N VAL A 26 -39.83 32.84 -21.86
CA VAL A 26 -39.39 32.42 -23.20
C VAL A 26 -38.68 31.06 -23.30
N PHE A 27 -39.47 29.98 -23.38
CA PHE A 27 -39.08 28.79 -24.14
C PHE A 27 -39.65 28.91 -25.55
N GLY A 28 -38.77 29.18 -26.51
CA GLY A 28 -39.05 28.85 -27.90
C GLY A 28 -39.27 27.35 -28.01
N LEU A 29 -40.50 26.95 -28.32
CA LEU A 29 -40.84 25.63 -28.83
C LEU A 29 -40.15 25.45 -30.20
N ALA A 30 -38.87 25.09 -30.17
CA ALA A 30 -38.20 24.49 -31.31
C ALA A 30 -38.28 22.97 -31.13
N CYS A 31 -38.95 22.33 -32.08
CA CYS A 31 -39.14 20.90 -32.19
C CYS A 31 -37.79 20.17 -32.02
N ALA A 32 -37.53 19.59 -30.85
CA ALA A 32 -36.38 18.72 -30.63
C ALA A 32 -36.56 17.47 -31.49
N ALA A 33 -36.02 17.51 -32.70
CA ALA A 33 -35.78 16.33 -33.50
C ALA A 33 -34.80 15.46 -32.72
N TRP A 34 -35.32 14.52 -31.92
CA TRP A 34 -34.58 13.62 -31.03
C TRP A 34 -33.18 13.29 -31.59
N ALA A 35 -32.15 13.94 -31.07
CA ALA A 35 -30.76 13.63 -31.39
C ALA A 35 -30.35 12.33 -30.69
N TYR A 36 -29.30 11.69 -31.16
CA TYR A 36 -28.67 10.61 -30.39
C TYR A 36 -27.15 10.68 -30.44
N GLU A 37 -26.54 10.34 -29.30
CA GLU A 37 -25.09 10.35 -29.12
C GLU A 37 -24.44 9.11 -29.72
N LEU A 38 -23.19 9.27 -30.14
CA LEU A 38 -22.30 8.28 -30.70
C LEU A 38 -21.02 8.30 -29.88
N PRO A 39 -20.63 7.17 -29.28
CA PRO A 39 -21.43 5.94 -29.15
C PRO A 39 -22.62 6.10 -28.17
N ARG A 40 -23.83 5.61 -28.50
CA ARG A 40 -25.07 5.72 -27.66
C ARG A 40 -25.16 4.62 -26.58
N ASP A 41 -26.12 4.75 -25.66
CA ASP A 41 -26.60 3.76 -24.66
C ASP A 41 -26.74 2.30 -25.13
N SER A 42 -27.01 2.05 -26.42
CA SER A 42 -27.09 0.68 -26.95
C SER A 42 -25.75 0.08 -27.31
N ALA A 43 -24.74 0.92 -27.53
CA ALA A 43 -23.35 0.56 -27.71
C ALA A 43 -22.55 0.63 -26.41
N LYS A 44 -22.99 1.45 -25.44
CA LYS A 44 -22.40 1.55 -24.11
C LYS A 44 -20.88 1.75 -24.13
N ALA A 45 -20.31 2.44 -25.12
CA ALA A 45 -18.89 2.82 -25.10
C ALA A 45 -18.76 4.22 -24.47
N LYS A 46 -17.66 4.51 -23.77
CA LYS A 46 -17.53 5.75 -23.00
C LYS A 46 -17.23 6.94 -23.91
N TYR A 47 -16.34 6.76 -24.87
CA TYR A 47 -15.88 7.75 -25.84
C TYR A 47 -15.35 7.04 -27.10
N PHE A 48 -15.38 7.71 -28.26
CA PHE A 48 -14.47 7.37 -29.35
C PHE A 48 -13.06 7.79 -28.98
N TYR A 49 -12.08 7.11 -29.58
CA TYR A 49 -10.66 7.31 -29.31
C TYR A 49 -9.93 7.42 -30.65
N ILE A 50 -9.03 8.37 -30.83
CA ILE A 50 -8.25 8.53 -32.06
C ILE A 50 -6.82 8.02 -31.81
N TYR A 51 -6.39 6.99 -32.56
CA TYR A 51 -5.12 6.28 -32.37
C TYR A 51 -4.37 6.01 -33.68
N GLY A 52 -3.14 6.49 -33.85
CA GLY A 52 -2.28 6.06 -34.96
C GLY A 52 -1.64 4.71 -34.70
N PRO A 53 -1.42 3.85 -35.72
CA PRO A 53 -0.88 2.49 -35.58
C PRO A 53 0.54 2.38 -34.96
N GLN A 54 1.10 3.47 -34.45
CA GLN A 54 2.40 3.60 -33.77
C GLN A 54 2.29 4.39 -32.44
N GLY A 55 1.07 4.75 -32.00
CA GLY A 55 0.85 5.56 -30.81
C GLY A 55 1.05 4.76 -29.52
N ASN A 56 1.32 5.44 -28.43
CA ASN A 56 1.26 4.80 -27.12
C ASN A 56 -0.23 4.67 -26.72
N PRO A 57 -0.68 3.50 -26.21
CA PRO A 57 -2.06 3.32 -25.73
C PRO A 57 -2.51 4.36 -24.69
N LEU A 58 -1.58 5.06 -24.03
CA LEU A 58 -1.85 6.11 -23.04
C LEU A 58 -1.91 7.53 -23.61
N TYR A 59 -1.24 7.80 -24.74
CA TYR A 59 -0.85 9.17 -25.15
C TYR A 59 -1.39 9.64 -26.51
N GLY A 60 -2.32 8.87 -27.11
CA GLY A 60 -2.85 9.17 -28.44
C GLY A 60 -1.78 9.00 -29.54
N ALA A 61 -2.11 9.41 -30.77
CA ALA A 61 -1.10 9.58 -31.82
C ALA A 61 -1.47 10.71 -32.79
N GLU A 62 -0.46 11.49 -33.19
CA GLU A 62 -0.56 12.49 -34.25
C GLU A 62 -0.83 11.79 -35.61
N ASP A 63 -1.59 12.44 -36.48
CA ASP A 63 -1.89 11.99 -37.85
C ASP A 63 -2.81 10.76 -38.04
N PHE A 64 -3.45 10.26 -36.99
CA PHE A 64 -4.56 9.30 -37.17
C PHE A 64 -5.90 9.96 -37.32
N GLN A 65 -6.78 9.30 -38.07
CA GLN A 65 -8.13 9.76 -38.30
C GLN A 65 -9.16 8.66 -38.00
N GLN A 66 -10.22 9.05 -37.28
CA GLN A 66 -11.43 8.26 -37.13
C GLN A 66 -12.48 8.78 -38.09
N ASP A 67 -12.81 8.00 -39.12
CA ASP A 67 -13.88 8.33 -40.06
C ASP A 67 -15.22 7.76 -39.55
N ILE A 68 -16.26 8.59 -39.56
CA ILE A 68 -17.65 8.26 -39.22
C ILE A 68 -18.54 8.66 -40.39
N TYR A 69 -19.24 7.71 -40.98
CA TYR A 69 -20.19 7.94 -42.07
C TYR A 69 -21.59 8.09 -41.51
N ILE A 70 -22.31 9.13 -41.93
CA ILE A 70 -23.67 9.43 -41.48
C ILE A 70 -24.62 9.34 -42.68
N ASN A 71 -25.49 8.34 -42.66
CA ASN A 71 -26.53 8.12 -43.66
C ASN A 71 -27.83 8.80 -43.23
N VAL A 72 -28.27 9.79 -43.99
CA VAL A 72 -29.57 10.45 -43.84
C VAL A 72 -30.56 9.83 -44.84
N PRO A 73 -31.69 9.24 -44.40
CA PRO A 73 -32.65 8.63 -45.31
C PRO A 73 -33.17 9.60 -46.37
N LYS A 74 -33.34 9.15 -47.61
CA LYS A 74 -33.85 9.98 -48.72
C LYS A 74 -35.22 10.62 -48.41
N ASN A 75 -36.06 9.93 -47.64
CA ASN A 75 -37.38 10.41 -47.22
C ASN A 75 -37.34 11.33 -45.99
N GLU A 76 -36.19 11.56 -45.37
CA GLU A 76 -36.07 12.51 -44.26
C GLU A 76 -36.23 13.94 -44.76
N THR A 77 -36.94 14.78 -44.00
CA THR A 77 -37.26 16.16 -44.37
C THR A 77 -36.59 17.20 -43.48
N ARG A 78 -36.01 16.76 -42.35
CA ARG A 78 -35.25 17.62 -41.43
C ARG A 78 -33.78 17.67 -41.82
N ASP A 79 -33.14 18.76 -41.43
CA ASP A 79 -31.71 18.96 -41.62
C ASP A 79 -30.88 18.10 -40.67
N LEU A 80 -29.69 17.72 -41.13
CA LEU A 80 -28.69 17.03 -40.33
C LEU A 80 -27.99 18.05 -39.42
N TYR A 81 -28.05 17.83 -38.11
CA TYR A 81 -27.20 18.53 -37.15
C TYR A 81 -26.13 17.57 -36.64
N ILE A 82 -24.90 18.07 -36.55
CA ILE A 82 -23.77 17.35 -35.95
C ILE A 82 -23.24 18.21 -34.79
N HIS A 83 -23.27 17.66 -33.59
CA HIS A 83 -22.65 18.25 -32.41
C HIS A 83 -21.48 17.39 -31.94
N ILE A 84 -20.36 18.01 -31.57
CA ILE A 84 -19.17 17.35 -31.03
C ILE A 84 -19.10 17.63 -29.54
N TYR A 85 -18.83 16.59 -28.75
CA TYR A 85 -18.51 16.71 -27.34
C TYR A 85 -17.07 16.30 -27.13
N ASP A 86 -16.29 17.26 -26.64
CA ASP A 86 -14.94 17.06 -26.18
C ASP A 86 -14.96 16.94 -24.64
N PRO A 87 -14.56 15.79 -24.05
CA PRO A 87 -14.50 15.60 -22.61
C PRO A 87 -13.43 16.42 -21.89
N ASP A 88 -12.58 17.16 -22.63
CA ASP A 88 -11.38 17.86 -22.16
C ASP A 88 -10.24 16.91 -21.76
N THR A 89 -9.08 17.21 -22.32
CA THR A 89 -7.80 16.48 -22.34
C THR A 89 -6.62 17.45 -22.14
N GLY A 90 -6.82 18.56 -21.42
CA GLY A 90 -5.72 19.45 -21.06
C GLY A 90 -6.11 20.78 -20.42
N ASP A 91 -6.45 20.79 -19.12
CA ASP A 91 -6.61 22.04 -18.36
C ASP A 91 -5.89 22.03 -16.98
N PHE A 92 -6.01 23.15 -16.26
CA PHE A 92 -5.40 23.38 -14.94
C PHE A 92 -5.87 22.41 -13.83
N ARG A 93 -6.83 21.53 -14.12
CA ARG A 93 -7.43 20.55 -13.20
C ARG A 93 -6.89 19.14 -13.40
N ASP A 94 -5.99 18.92 -14.36
CA ASP A 94 -5.25 17.66 -14.47
C ASP A 94 -4.15 17.59 -13.40
N LEU A 95 -4.20 16.52 -12.59
CA LEU A 95 -3.21 16.26 -11.53
C LEU A 95 -1.84 15.96 -12.17
N ARG A 96 -0.88 16.86 -11.95
CA ARG A 96 0.42 16.93 -12.63
C ARG A 96 1.45 15.92 -12.12
N SER A 97 2.38 15.52 -13.00
CA SER A 97 3.68 14.94 -12.61
C SER A 97 4.87 15.92 -12.81
N SER A 98 4.79 16.92 -13.70
CA SER A 98 5.80 17.97 -13.88
C SER A 98 5.23 19.29 -14.40
N SER A 99 5.95 20.40 -14.19
CA SER A 99 5.52 21.77 -14.50
C SER A 99 5.73 22.23 -15.95
N ASP A 100 6.44 21.46 -16.77
CA ASP A 100 7.11 22.01 -17.95
C ASP A 100 6.50 21.57 -19.31
N ASN A 101 5.45 20.73 -19.32
CA ASN A 101 4.67 20.43 -20.53
C ASN A 101 3.18 20.27 -20.15
N PRO A 102 2.27 21.18 -20.55
CA PRO A 102 0.84 20.93 -20.39
C PRO A 102 0.45 19.78 -21.31
N TRP A 103 -0.20 18.74 -20.76
CA TRP A 103 -0.90 17.77 -21.60
C TRP A 103 -1.97 18.55 -22.38
N ASP A 104 -1.88 18.63 -23.70
CA ASP A 104 -2.84 19.34 -24.55
C ASP A 104 -2.91 18.65 -25.91
N THR A 105 -4.07 18.04 -26.21
CA THR A 105 -4.33 17.51 -27.55
C THR A 105 -5.23 18.39 -28.38
N VAL A 106 -4.88 18.50 -29.65
CA VAL A 106 -5.71 19.15 -30.67
C VAL A 106 -6.31 18.11 -31.60
N THR A 107 -7.65 18.04 -31.67
CA THR A 107 -8.38 17.24 -32.65
C THR A 107 -9.11 18.14 -33.65
N GLU A 108 -8.89 17.93 -34.95
CA GLU A 108 -9.66 18.55 -36.03
C GLU A 108 -10.86 17.67 -36.41
N PHE A 109 -12.06 18.23 -36.41
CA PHE A 109 -13.26 17.60 -36.94
C PHE A 109 -13.64 18.24 -38.28
N THR A 110 -13.65 17.45 -39.35
CA THR A 110 -14.06 17.90 -40.69
C THR A 110 -15.27 17.12 -41.19
N VAL A 111 -16.33 17.81 -41.63
CA VAL A 111 -17.51 17.22 -42.28
C VAL A 111 -17.38 17.35 -43.78
N TYR A 112 -17.48 16.24 -44.49
CA TYR A 112 -17.47 16.15 -45.95
C TYR A 112 -18.85 15.78 -46.50
N GLY A 113 -19.24 16.47 -47.56
CA GLY A 113 -20.43 16.19 -48.37
C GLY A 113 -20.11 15.49 -49.69
N LYS A 114 -21.02 15.61 -50.65
CA LYS A 114 -20.88 15.06 -52.01
C LYS A 114 -19.58 15.51 -52.68
N ALA A 115 -18.97 14.60 -53.46
CA ALA A 115 -17.71 14.82 -54.16
C ALA A 115 -16.51 15.20 -53.25
N GLY A 116 -16.61 14.95 -51.94
CA GLY A 116 -15.54 15.25 -50.98
C GLY A 116 -15.43 16.72 -50.59
N ASN A 117 -16.45 17.52 -50.85
CA ASN A 117 -16.46 18.93 -50.46
C ASN A 117 -16.48 19.09 -48.94
N VAL A 118 -15.60 19.94 -48.39
CA VAL A 118 -15.62 20.29 -46.96
C VAL A 118 -16.81 21.22 -46.68
N LEU A 119 -17.71 20.80 -45.80
CA LEU A 119 -18.90 21.56 -45.39
C LEU A 119 -18.70 22.29 -44.06
N ALA A 120 -17.94 21.70 -43.15
CA ALA A 120 -17.56 22.29 -41.87
C ALA A 120 -16.21 21.73 -41.42
N ARG A 121 -15.44 22.54 -40.68
CA ARG A 121 -14.17 22.17 -40.08
C ARG A 121 -13.99 22.97 -38.80
N GLU A 122 -13.60 22.31 -37.73
CA GLU A 122 -13.26 22.97 -36.46
C GLU A 122 -12.17 22.19 -35.70
N GLU A 123 -11.29 22.90 -35.00
CA GLU A 123 -10.26 22.34 -34.12
C GLU A 123 -10.66 22.49 -32.64
N PHE A 124 -10.52 21.41 -31.88
CA PHE A 124 -10.79 21.35 -30.44
C PHE A 124 -9.46 21.09 -29.71
N GLY A 125 -9.19 21.82 -28.63
CA GLY A 125 -7.92 21.76 -27.86
C GLY A 125 -7.53 23.11 -27.25
N ARG A 126 -7.27 24.14 -28.07
CA ARG A 126 -6.75 25.45 -27.59
C ARG A 126 -7.76 26.36 -26.88
N GLN A 127 -9.05 26.00 -26.85
CA GLN A 127 -10.13 26.89 -26.41
C GLN A 127 -11.03 26.23 -25.35
N TYR A 128 -10.80 26.57 -24.08
CA TYR A 128 -11.51 26.05 -22.90
C TYR A 128 -13.04 26.20 -22.88
N ILE A 129 -13.61 26.92 -23.85
CA ILE A 129 -15.05 27.17 -23.93
C ILE A 129 -15.85 25.96 -24.43
N TYR A 130 -15.18 24.98 -25.05
CA TYR A 130 -15.79 23.76 -25.61
C TYR A 130 -15.69 22.55 -24.67
N ASP A 131 -14.91 22.65 -23.60
CA ASP A 131 -14.67 21.61 -22.62
C ASP A 131 -15.96 21.11 -21.96
N ARG A 132 -16.18 19.80 -22.04
CA ARG A 132 -17.33 19.08 -21.46
C ARG A 132 -18.67 19.65 -21.92
N ARG A 133 -18.73 20.26 -23.11
CA ARG A 133 -19.93 20.82 -23.72
C ARG A 133 -20.08 20.33 -25.15
N TYR A 134 -21.32 20.28 -25.62
CA TYR A 134 -21.60 20.03 -27.03
C TYR A 134 -21.42 21.31 -27.84
N TYR A 135 -20.53 21.27 -28.82
CA TYR A 135 -20.37 22.28 -29.86
C TYR A 135 -21.16 21.89 -31.11
N GLU A 136 -21.91 22.81 -31.70
CA GLU A 136 -22.59 22.58 -32.98
C GLU A 136 -21.60 22.77 -34.13
N LEU A 137 -21.12 21.65 -34.68
CA LEU A 137 -20.18 21.66 -35.81
C LEU A 137 -20.86 22.13 -37.10
N GLY A 138 -22.16 21.88 -37.23
CA GLY A 138 -22.95 22.49 -38.29
C GLY A 138 -24.33 21.88 -38.49
N ARG A 139 -25.09 22.56 -39.35
CA ARG A 139 -26.41 22.19 -39.84
C ARG A 139 -26.33 22.04 -41.37
N PHE A 140 -26.74 20.89 -41.88
CA PHE A 140 -26.58 20.51 -43.29
C PHE A 140 -27.90 20.02 -43.87
N VAL A 141 -28.22 20.40 -45.11
CA VAL A 141 -29.38 19.82 -45.80
C VAL A 141 -28.98 18.48 -46.40
N LYS A 142 -29.88 17.50 -46.47
CA LYS A 142 -29.51 16.13 -46.89
C LYS A 142 -28.85 16.09 -48.28
N GLU A 143 -29.23 16.99 -49.19
CA GLU A 143 -28.66 17.10 -50.55
C GLU A 143 -27.20 17.58 -50.60
N ASP A 144 -26.64 18.01 -49.47
CA ASP A 144 -25.21 18.28 -49.32
C ASP A 144 -24.41 16.98 -49.26
N GLY A 145 -25.02 15.87 -48.82
CA GLY A 145 -24.41 14.54 -48.78
C GLY A 145 -24.35 13.84 -50.13
N GLU A 146 -23.48 12.85 -50.24
CA GLU A 146 -23.38 11.99 -51.43
C GLU A 146 -24.57 11.02 -51.49
N ARG A 147 -25.25 10.94 -52.64
CA ARG A 147 -26.39 10.04 -52.78
C ARG A 147 -25.91 8.59 -52.93
N VAL A 148 -26.15 7.77 -51.91
CA VAL A 148 -25.78 6.35 -51.86
C VAL A 148 -27.03 5.49 -51.63
N GLY A 149 -27.54 4.89 -52.69
CA GLY A 149 -28.81 4.13 -52.65
C GLY A 149 -30.00 5.00 -52.20
N ASP A 150 -30.60 4.62 -51.08
CA ASP A 150 -31.72 5.32 -50.44
C ASP A 150 -31.30 6.33 -49.35
N PHE A 151 -30.02 6.70 -49.32
CA PHE A 151 -29.47 7.64 -48.34
C PHE A 151 -28.70 8.77 -49.02
N TYR A 152 -28.56 9.86 -48.28
CA TYR A 152 -27.52 10.87 -48.49
C TYR A 152 -26.48 10.69 -47.39
N GLN A 153 -25.25 10.39 -47.79
CA GLN A 153 -24.14 10.07 -46.91
C GLN A 153 -23.23 11.28 -46.72
N PHE A 154 -22.89 11.55 -45.46
CA PHE A 154 -21.86 12.49 -45.04
C PHE A 154 -20.70 11.71 -44.44
N LYS A 155 -19.50 12.28 -44.48
CA LYS A 155 -18.35 11.72 -43.76
C LYS A 155 -17.85 12.75 -42.75
N LEU A 156 -17.86 12.40 -41.46
CA LEU A 156 -17.21 13.13 -40.39
C LEU A 156 -15.85 12.48 -40.14
N THR A 157 -14.77 13.25 -40.27
CA THR A 157 -13.42 12.80 -39.95
C THR A 157 -12.96 13.53 -38.70
N ALA A 158 -12.55 12.80 -37.67
CA ALA A 158 -11.85 13.33 -36.51
C ALA A 158 -10.37 12.98 -36.63
N LYS A 159 -9.49 13.98 -36.74
CA LYS A 159 -8.05 13.80 -36.94
C LYS A 159 -7.27 14.38 -35.77
N GLY A 160 -6.39 13.58 -35.15
CA GLY A 160 -5.44 14.08 -34.17
C GLY A 160 -4.37 14.93 -34.85
N ILE A 161 -4.21 16.19 -34.42
CA ILE A 161 -3.30 17.17 -35.01
C ILE A 161 -2.01 17.30 -34.18
N SER A 162 -2.13 17.31 -32.86
CA SER A 162 -0.99 17.38 -31.92
C SER A 162 -1.40 16.91 -30.53
N GLY A 163 -0.42 16.61 -29.66
CA GLY A 163 -0.62 16.39 -28.22
C GLY A 163 -0.18 15.02 -27.73
N ASP A 164 -0.09 14.88 -26.41
CA ASP A 164 0.48 13.72 -25.73
C ASP A 164 -0.52 12.97 -24.82
N ASP A 165 -1.83 13.23 -24.93
CA ASP A 165 -2.86 12.47 -24.23
C ASP A 165 -3.96 11.91 -25.16
N ALA A 166 -5.02 11.34 -24.58
CA ALA A 166 -5.99 10.59 -25.37
C ALA A 166 -7.00 11.52 -26.06
N ASN A 167 -6.93 11.65 -27.38
CA ASN A 167 -7.94 12.31 -28.23
C ASN A 167 -9.31 11.62 -28.14
N LEU A 168 -10.12 11.96 -27.15
CA LEU A 168 -11.43 11.36 -26.88
C LEU A 168 -12.54 12.28 -27.34
N PHE A 169 -13.63 11.71 -27.86
CA PHE A 169 -14.78 12.53 -28.24
C PHE A 169 -16.08 11.73 -28.24
N ARG A 170 -17.21 12.46 -28.27
CA ARG A 170 -18.52 11.93 -28.67
C ARG A 170 -19.12 12.79 -29.76
N VAL A 171 -20.03 12.21 -30.52
CA VAL A 171 -20.77 12.92 -31.57
C VAL A 171 -22.26 12.78 -31.30
N SER A 172 -23.02 13.86 -31.24
CA SER A 172 -24.48 13.80 -31.27
C SER A 172 -24.95 14.14 -32.68
N ILE A 173 -25.81 13.30 -33.25
CA ILE A 173 -26.41 13.55 -34.56
C ILE A 173 -27.93 13.60 -34.48
N SER A 174 -28.53 14.51 -35.25
CA SER A 174 -29.98 14.58 -35.45
C SER A 174 -30.28 14.82 -36.93
N PRO A 175 -31.41 14.34 -37.47
CA PRO A 175 -32.52 13.68 -36.77
C PRO A 175 -32.25 12.21 -36.42
N TYR A 176 -33.03 11.65 -35.49
CA TYR A 176 -32.94 10.25 -35.03
C TYR A 176 -32.91 9.17 -36.13
N THR A 177 -33.51 9.49 -37.26
CA THR A 177 -33.60 8.64 -38.46
C THR A 177 -32.26 8.48 -39.16
N ALA A 178 -31.33 9.42 -38.99
CA ALA A 178 -29.96 9.29 -39.48
C ALA A 178 -29.26 8.11 -38.81
N GLU A 179 -28.44 7.37 -39.55
CA GLU A 179 -27.63 6.26 -39.04
C GLU A 179 -26.15 6.57 -39.20
N ALA A 180 -25.36 6.34 -38.17
CA ALA A 180 -23.90 6.42 -38.28
C ALA A 180 -23.24 5.05 -38.23
N PHE A 181 -22.16 4.90 -38.99
CA PHE A 181 -21.29 3.73 -38.98
C PHE A 181 -19.84 4.12 -39.25
N SER A 182 -18.93 3.19 -39.01
CA SER A 182 -17.55 3.28 -39.48
C SER A 182 -17.06 1.90 -39.93
N TYR A 183 -16.00 1.85 -40.74
CA TYR A 183 -15.35 0.61 -41.15
C TYR A 183 -14.24 0.17 -40.18
N ASP A 184 -13.79 1.10 -39.35
CA ASP A 184 -12.68 0.94 -38.42
C ASP A 184 -12.95 1.82 -37.22
N ILE A 185 -13.22 1.23 -36.06
CA ILE A 185 -13.63 1.98 -34.87
C ILE A 185 -12.60 1.78 -33.78
N THR A 186 -12.11 2.88 -33.23
CA THR A 186 -11.35 2.93 -31.99
C THR A 186 -12.16 3.63 -30.89
N PHE A 187 -12.17 3.05 -29.69
CA PHE A 187 -13.06 3.46 -28.61
C PHE A 187 -12.46 3.19 -27.22
N ARG A 188 -12.93 3.92 -26.21
CA ARG A 188 -12.61 3.68 -24.79
C ARG A 188 -13.71 2.87 -24.11
N LEU A 189 -13.32 1.81 -23.41
CA LEU A 189 -14.24 0.95 -22.68
C LEU A 189 -14.93 1.70 -21.52
N LEU A 190 -16.20 1.37 -21.25
CA LEU A 190 -16.90 1.87 -20.06
C LEU A 190 -16.34 1.31 -18.77
N GLU A 191 -16.26 2.12 -17.72
CA GLU A 191 -15.99 1.69 -16.34
C GLU A 191 -17.30 1.40 -15.59
N PRO A 192 -17.32 0.49 -14.60
CA PRO A 192 -16.20 -0.33 -14.07
C PRO A 192 -15.98 -1.63 -14.86
N GLU A 193 -15.06 -2.49 -14.39
CA GLU A 193 -14.90 -3.89 -14.83
C GLU A 193 -16.28 -4.61 -14.90
N GLY A 194 -16.46 -5.45 -15.92
CA GLY A 194 -17.71 -6.13 -16.26
C GLY A 194 -18.66 -5.32 -17.14
N SER A 195 -18.37 -4.03 -17.39
CA SER A 195 -19.17 -3.20 -18.30
C SER A 195 -19.14 -3.76 -19.72
N LYS A 196 -20.31 -3.83 -20.36
CA LYS A 196 -20.46 -4.36 -21.72
C LYS A 196 -20.74 -3.27 -22.74
N MET A 197 -20.04 -3.34 -23.86
CA MET A 197 -20.26 -2.56 -25.08
C MET A 197 -20.80 -3.40 -26.21
N TYR A 198 -21.46 -2.73 -27.15
CA TYR A 198 -22.04 -3.37 -28.32
C TYR A 198 -21.80 -2.57 -29.60
N PHE A 199 -21.32 -3.23 -30.63
CA PHE A 199 -21.28 -2.67 -31.97
C PHE A 199 -22.02 -3.60 -32.93
N TYR A 200 -22.47 -3.06 -34.06
CA TYR A 200 -23.37 -3.79 -34.95
C TYR A 200 -22.80 -3.87 -36.38
N PRO A 201 -21.81 -4.75 -36.62
CA PRO A 201 -21.34 -5.05 -37.97
C PRO A 201 -22.51 -5.52 -38.86
N GLN A 202 -22.61 -4.95 -40.07
CA GLN A 202 -23.62 -5.35 -41.05
C GLN A 202 -23.00 -6.33 -42.06
N LEU A 203 -23.59 -7.52 -42.13
CA LEU A 203 -23.26 -8.56 -43.08
C LEU A 203 -24.12 -8.41 -44.32
N PRO A 204 -23.54 -8.23 -45.52
CA PRO A 204 -24.26 -8.36 -46.79
C PRO A 204 -24.83 -9.77 -47.00
N ALA A 205 -25.91 -9.89 -47.78
CA ALA A 205 -26.38 -11.18 -48.27
C ALA A 205 -25.28 -11.90 -49.06
N GLY A 206 -25.10 -13.20 -48.83
CA GLY A 206 -24.05 -14.03 -49.43
C GLY A 206 -22.71 -14.00 -48.68
N THR A 207 -22.63 -13.36 -47.52
CA THR A 207 -21.44 -13.46 -46.64
C THR A 207 -21.37 -14.88 -46.06
N THR A 208 -20.26 -15.58 -46.30
CA THR A 208 -20.03 -16.98 -45.86
C THR A 208 -19.00 -17.11 -44.74
N SER A 209 -18.18 -16.07 -44.55
CA SER A 209 -17.28 -15.95 -43.40
C SER A 209 -16.90 -14.49 -43.21
N ILE A 210 -16.51 -14.14 -41.99
CA ILE A 210 -15.92 -12.84 -41.69
C ILE A 210 -14.65 -13.01 -40.86
N SER A 211 -13.71 -12.08 -41.04
CA SER A 211 -12.57 -11.88 -40.15
C SER A 211 -12.89 -10.71 -39.21
N VAL A 212 -12.91 -10.99 -37.91
CA VAL A 212 -13.07 -9.96 -36.87
C VAL A 212 -11.69 -9.62 -36.34
N GLU A 213 -11.25 -8.39 -36.56
CA GLU A 213 -9.94 -7.90 -36.11
C GLU A 213 -10.15 -6.98 -34.92
N ASN A 214 -9.59 -7.33 -33.76
CA ASN A 214 -9.60 -6.51 -32.55
C ASN A 214 -8.19 -6.09 -32.13
N TYR A 215 -8.10 -4.96 -31.43
CA TYR A 215 -6.87 -4.35 -30.95
C TYR A 215 -6.95 -4.04 -29.46
N ASP A 216 -5.87 -4.32 -28.72
CA ASP A 216 -5.67 -3.91 -27.32
C ASP A 216 -6.75 -4.41 -26.33
N ILE A 217 -7.14 -5.68 -26.49
CA ILE A 217 -8.07 -6.41 -25.63
C ILE A 217 -7.30 -7.62 -25.10
N ASP A 218 -6.41 -7.38 -24.15
CA ASP A 218 -5.55 -8.42 -23.58
C ASP A 218 -6.35 -9.49 -22.80
N ALA A 219 -5.72 -10.63 -22.54
CA ALA A 219 -6.35 -11.81 -21.95
C ALA A 219 -6.93 -11.60 -20.54
N ASN A 220 -6.44 -10.62 -19.78
CA ASN A 220 -6.92 -10.29 -18.44
C ASN A 220 -7.84 -9.05 -18.45
N GLY A 221 -7.80 -8.33 -19.56
CA GLY A 221 -8.37 -7.02 -19.73
C GLY A 221 -9.77 -7.02 -20.34
N GLY A 222 -10.25 -8.08 -20.98
CA GLY A 222 -11.64 -8.11 -21.43
C GLY A 222 -12.03 -9.39 -22.14
N ILE A 223 -13.31 -9.49 -22.51
CA ILE A 223 -13.85 -10.61 -23.29
C ILE A 223 -14.58 -10.06 -24.51
N THR A 224 -14.17 -10.50 -25.70
CA THR A 224 -14.79 -10.14 -26.98
C THR A 224 -15.57 -11.31 -27.58
N GLN A 225 -16.78 -11.03 -28.03
CA GLN A 225 -17.69 -12.05 -28.57
C GLN A 225 -18.48 -11.48 -29.75
N VAL A 226 -18.87 -12.34 -30.69
CA VAL A 226 -19.85 -12.03 -31.73
C VAL A 226 -21.08 -12.88 -31.51
N TYR A 227 -22.23 -12.25 -31.39
CA TYR A 227 -23.52 -12.91 -31.32
C TYR A 227 -24.30 -12.71 -32.62
N ASP A 228 -24.54 -13.81 -33.33
CA ASP A 228 -25.44 -13.85 -34.47
C ASP A 228 -26.84 -14.27 -34.01
N SER A 229 -27.79 -13.32 -34.01
CA SER A 229 -29.16 -13.59 -33.56
C SER A 229 -29.99 -14.44 -34.53
N MET A 230 -29.57 -14.57 -35.79
CA MET A 230 -30.31 -15.36 -36.79
C MET A 230 -29.94 -16.84 -36.71
N GLU A 231 -28.66 -17.14 -36.48
CA GLU A 231 -28.17 -18.49 -36.24
C GLU A 231 -28.26 -18.91 -34.76
N ASN A 232 -28.47 -17.93 -33.86
CA ASN A 232 -28.45 -18.11 -32.41
C ASN A 232 -27.11 -18.68 -31.90
N VAL A 233 -26.01 -18.20 -32.48
CA VAL A 233 -24.64 -18.64 -32.15
C VAL A 233 -23.85 -17.50 -31.53
N LEU A 234 -23.04 -17.83 -30.53
CA LEU A 234 -22.09 -16.94 -29.87
C LEU A 234 -20.67 -17.41 -30.18
N TYR A 235 -19.95 -16.62 -30.96
CA TYR A 235 -18.54 -16.86 -31.31
C TYR A 235 -17.63 -16.12 -30.32
N ARG A 236 -16.61 -16.79 -29.79
CA ARG A 236 -15.54 -16.15 -29.02
C ARG A 236 -14.54 -15.55 -29.99
N ILE A 237 -14.15 -14.30 -29.75
CA ILE A 237 -13.08 -13.63 -30.50
C ILE A 237 -11.80 -13.76 -29.67
N ASN A 238 -10.67 -13.98 -30.34
CA ASN A 238 -9.39 -14.12 -29.66
C ASN A 238 -8.99 -12.79 -29.01
N ASP A 239 -8.44 -12.88 -27.81
CA ASP A 239 -7.96 -11.72 -27.06
C ASP A 239 -6.72 -11.16 -27.80
N SER A 240 -6.72 -9.85 -28.07
CA SER A 240 -5.58 -9.17 -28.68
C SER A 240 -4.62 -8.74 -27.60
N GLU A 241 -3.40 -9.29 -27.59
CA GLU A 241 -2.31 -8.77 -26.75
C GLU A 241 -2.20 -7.24 -26.88
N SER A 242 -1.82 -6.56 -25.80
CA SER A 242 -1.68 -5.10 -25.79
C SER A 242 -0.78 -4.63 -26.93
N GLY A 243 -1.24 -3.60 -27.67
CA GLY A 243 -0.51 -3.06 -28.81
C GLY A 243 -0.55 -3.90 -30.10
N LYS A 244 -1.28 -5.03 -30.15
CA LYS A 244 -1.37 -5.90 -31.34
C LYS A 244 -2.79 -5.99 -31.89
N TRP A 245 -2.91 -6.06 -33.20
CA TRP A 245 -4.14 -6.49 -33.87
C TRP A 245 -4.14 -8.02 -33.97
N ILE A 246 -5.25 -8.65 -33.60
CA ILE A 246 -5.47 -10.08 -33.83
C ILE A 246 -6.72 -10.28 -34.68
N ALA A 247 -6.67 -11.26 -35.59
CA ALA A 247 -7.78 -11.63 -36.44
C ALA A 247 -8.38 -12.95 -35.96
N THR A 248 -9.70 -12.99 -35.81
CA THR A 248 -10.46 -14.23 -35.58
C THR A 248 -11.37 -14.49 -36.77
N GLN A 249 -11.12 -15.58 -37.47
CA GLN A 249 -12.01 -16.02 -38.55
C GLN A 249 -13.25 -16.69 -37.96
N ILE A 250 -14.44 -16.23 -38.36
CA ILE A 250 -15.70 -16.88 -38.03
C ILE A 250 -16.46 -17.20 -39.32
N PHE A 251 -17.06 -18.38 -39.36
CA PHE A 251 -17.94 -18.77 -40.46
C PHE A 251 -19.36 -18.31 -40.14
N VAL A 252 -19.97 -17.57 -41.05
CA VAL A 252 -21.33 -17.02 -40.92
C VAL A 252 -22.06 -17.32 -42.22
N ASP A 253 -23.30 -17.79 -42.19
CA ASP A 253 -24.10 -17.97 -43.40
C ASP A 253 -25.21 -16.93 -43.42
N ALA A 254 -25.00 -15.87 -44.20
CA ALA A 254 -25.90 -14.73 -44.30
C ALA A 254 -26.77 -14.81 -45.57
N PRO A 255 -27.93 -15.48 -45.57
CA PRO A 255 -28.82 -15.56 -46.74
C PRO A 255 -29.46 -14.21 -47.09
N GLN A 256 -29.46 -13.26 -46.15
CA GLN A 256 -29.96 -11.91 -46.31
C GLN A 256 -29.10 -10.93 -45.52
N THR A 257 -29.11 -9.66 -45.91
CA THR A 257 -28.40 -8.61 -45.20
C THR A 257 -28.91 -8.47 -43.77
N ARG A 258 -28.01 -8.57 -42.78
CA ARG A 258 -28.36 -8.49 -41.35
C ARG A 258 -27.25 -7.83 -40.55
N ARG A 259 -27.58 -7.32 -39.36
CA ARG A 259 -26.58 -6.86 -38.37
C ARG A 259 -26.38 -7.93 -37.31
N ILE A 260 -25.13 -8.27 -37.06
CA ILE A 260 -24.71 -9.10 -35.94
C ILE A 260 -24.31 -8.19 -34.77
N LYS A 261 -24.18 -8.77 -33.57
CA LYS A 261 -23.82 -8.01 -32.38
C LYS A 261 -22.41 -8.38 -31.93
N TYR A 262 -21.46 -7.46 -32.10
CA TYR A 262 -20.16 -7.54 -31.44
C TYR A 262 -20.30 -7.06 -29.99
N ILE A 263 -19.76 -7.83 -29.04
CA ILE A 263 -19.87 -7.62 -27.60
C ILE A 263 -18.46 -7.50 -27.04
N VAL A 264 -18.18 -6.42 -26.31
CA VAL A 264 -16.92 -6.25 -25.57
C VAL A 264 -17.24 -6.10 -24.10
N THR A 265 -16.69 -6.97 -23.26
CA THR A 265 -16.81 -6.88 -21.81
C THR A 265 -15.48 -6.38 -21.24
N LYS A 266 -15.47 -5.26 -20.52
CA LYS A 266 -14.27 -4.76 -19.84
C LYS A 266 -13.87 -5.72 -18.72
N GLY A 267 -12.59 -6.05 -18.64
CA GLY A 267 -11.89 -6.75 -17.56
C GLY A 267 -11.07 -5.75 -16.75
N THR A 268 -9.79 -6.04 -16.52
CA THR A 268 -8.96 -5.27 -15.58
C THR A 268 -8.20 -4.08 -16.20
N GLN A 269 -8.28 -3.79 -17.51
CA GLN A 269 -7.44 -2.70 -18.05
C GLN A 269 -7.88 -1.34 -17.49
N LYS A 270 -6.89 -0.55 -17.05
CA LYS A 270 -7.08 0.77 -16.45
C LYS A 270 -7.72 1.76 -17.42
N TYR A 271 -7.11 1.97 -18.59
CA TYR A 271 -7.59 2.95 -19.59
C TYR A 271 -8.37 2.32 -20.75
N ALA A 272 -8.21 1.01 -20.97
CA ALA A 272 -9.03 0.15 -21.82
C ALA A 272 -9.43 0.81 -23.16
N HIS A 273 -8.44 1.19 -23.97
CA HIS A 273 -8.67 1.58 -25.34
C HIS A 273 -8.72 0.33 -26.21
N ALA A 274 -9.55 0.32 -27.24
CA ALA A 274 -9.72 -0.84 -28.09
C ALA A 274 -10.07 -0.43 -29.51
N GLY A 275 -9.75 -1.32 -30.46
CA GLY A 275 -10.12 -1.18 -31.87
C GLY A 275 -10.92 -2.37 -32.37
N ILE A 276 -11.78 -2.15 -33.37
CA ILE A 276 -12.40 -3.21 -34.16
C ILE A 276 -12.49 -2.85 -35.64
N ARG A 277 -12.17 -3.84 -36.48
CA ARG A 277 -12.48 -3.90 -37.92
C ARG A 277 -13.11 -5.26 -38.23
N VAL A 278 -13.99 -5.30 -39.23
CA VAL A 278 -14.60 -6.55 -39.69
C VAL A 278 -14.47 -6.64 -41.20
N LYS A 279 -14.00 -7.78 -41.72
CA LYS A 279 -13.84 -8.04 -43.16
C LYS A 279 -14.71 -9.21 -43.62
N ASP A 280 -15.23 -9.16 -44.84
CA ASP A 280 -15.91 -10.29 -45.48
C ASP A 280 -14.93 -11.36 -45.99
N GLN A 281 -15.45 -12.43 -46.60
CA GLN A 281 -14.65 -13.51 -47.17
C GLN A 281 -13.68 -13.08 -48.29
N ASN A 282 -13.84 -11.89 -48.84
CA ASN A 282 -12.98 -11.32 -49.89
C ASN A 282 -11.99 -10.28 -49.33
N GLY A 283 -12.00 -10.03 -48.02
CA GLY A 283 -11.17 -9.03 -47.36
C GLY A 283 -11.73 -7.60 -47.39
N ASN A 284 -12.97 -7.38 -47.85
CA ASN A 284 -13.58 -6.05 -47.87
C ASN A 284 -14.05 -5.66 -46.47
N LEU A 285 -13.76 -4.42 -46.04
CA LEU A 285 -14.25 -3.90 -44.77
C LEU A 285 -15.78 -3.77 -44.76
N LEU A 286 -16.40 -4.24 -43.68
CA LEU A 286 -17.83 -4.18 -43.44
C LEU A 286 -18.19 -3.00 -42.55
N PRO A 287 -19.33 -2.32 -42.79
CA PRO A 287 -19.74 -1.18 -41.99
C PRO A 287 -20.21 -1.64 -40.61
N ILE A 288 -19.68 -1.00 -39.57
CA ILE A 288 -19.98 -1.25 -38.17
C ILE A 288 -20.86 -0.10 -37.66
N TYR A 289 -22.14 -0.41 -37.42
CA TYR A 289 -23.11 0.58 -36.97
C TYR A 289 -23.09 0.72 -35.44
N PHE A 290 -23.36 1.93 -34.98
CA PHE A 290 -23.46 2.24 -33.54
C PHE A 290 -24.86 1.95 -32.95
N LYS A 291 -25.78 1.49 -33.79
CA LYS A 291 -27.14 1.07 -33.40
C LYS A 291 -27.54 -0.22 -34.10
N LYS A 292 -28.32 -1.05 -33.40
CA LYS A 292 -28.82 -2.36 -33.88
C LYS A 292 -29.59 -2.28 -35.21
N GLY A 293 -30.08 -1.09 -35.56
CA GLY A 293 -30.84 -0.82 -36.78
C GLY A 293 -32.34 -1.05 -36.61
N MET A 294 -33.12 -0.34 -37.41
CA MET A 294 -34.50 -0.70 -37.76
C MET A 294 -34.43 -1.64 -38.98
N THR A 295 -35.29 -2.65 -39.00
CA THR A 295 -35.37 -3.68 -40.04
C THR A 295 -35.46 -3.08 -41.45
N GLN A 296 -34.53 -3.49 -42.33
CA GLN A 296 -34.36 -3.18 -43.76
C GLN A 296 -33.52 -1.93 -44.11
N ILE A 297 -32.24 -2.15 -44.46
CA ILE A 297 -31.36 -1.18 -45.11
C ILE A 297 -30.54 -1.89 -46.21
N PRO A 298 -30.55 -1.42 -47.48
CA PRO A 298 -29.80 -2.03 -48.57
C PRO A 298 -28.28 -1.82 -48.46
N VAL A 299 -27.52 -2.77 -49.03
CA VAL A 299 -26.05 -2.89 -48.97
C VAL A 299 -25.39 -1.87 -49.91
N TYR A 300 -24.37 -1.18 -49.41
CA TYR A 300 -23.38 -0.49 -50.23
C TYR A 300 -22.27 -1.47 -50.60
N VAL A 301 -22.04 -1.68 -51.90
CA VAL A 301 -20.85 -2.35 -52.43
C VAL A 301 -19.86 -1.23 -52.79
N PRO A 302 -18.62 -1.23 -52.27
CA PRO A 302 -17.63 -0.23 -52.64
C PRO A 302 -17.36 -0.26 -54.15
N PRO A 303 -17.16 0.88 -54.83
CA PRO A 303 -16.56 0.90 -56.15
C PRO A 303 -15.17 0.29 -56.07
N ALA A 304 -14.82 -0.56 -57.04
CA ALA A 304 -13.47 -1.07 -57.21
C ALA A 304 -12.45 0.09 -57.16
N PRO A 305 -11.26 -0.11 -56.56
CA PRO A 305 -10.26 0.93 -56.44
C PRO A 305 -9.93 1.51 -57.82
N ALA A 306 -10.02 2.83 -57.93
CA ALA A 306 -9.59 3.54 -59.12
C ALA A 306 -8.11 3.19 -59.43
N PRO A 307 -7.75 2.97 -60.71
CA PRO A 307 -6.37 2.73 -61.09
C PRO A 307 -5.49 3.89 -60.64
N LYS A 308 -4.35 3.55 -60.03
CA LYS A 308 -3.34 4.46 -59.50
C LYS A 308 -3.00 5.59 -60.50
N PRO A 309 -2.71 6.82 -60.02
CA PRO A 309 -2.41 7.95 -60.88
C PRO A 309 -1.20 7.64 -61.77
N LYS A 310 -1.39 7.87 -63.08
CA LYS A 310 -0.32 7.88 -64.07
C LYS A 310 0.72 8.92 -63.66
N LYS A 311 1.92 8.46 -63.30
CA LYS A 311 3.12 9.31 -63.27
C LYS A 311 3.34 9.89 -64.67
N ALA A 312 3.71 11.17 -64.68
CA ALA A 312 3.98 11.97 -65.86
C ALA A 312 4.95 11.25 -66.82
N VAL A 313 4.54 11.21 -68.09
CA VAL A 313 5.37 10.80 -69.22
C VAL A 313 6.27 11.97 -69.57
N VAL A 314 7.57 11.78 -69.39
CA VAL A 314 8.61 12.54 -70.11
C VAL A 314 8.89 11.73 -71.38
N ALA A 315 8.67 12.34 -72.54
CA ALA A 315 9.13 11.85 -73.85
C ALA A 315 10.66 12.03 -73.93
N GLU A 316 11.54 11.25 -74.58
CA GLU A 316 11.56 10.26 -75.67
C GLU A 316 12.84 9.36 -75.42
N PRO A 317 13.35 8.48 -76.31
CA PRO A 317 12.83 7.84 -77.52
C PRO A 317 12.84 6.30 -77.46
N ILE A 318 12.23 5.69 -78.48
CA ILE A 318 12.10 4.26 -78.72
C ILE A 318 13.47 3.65 -79.08
N ASN A 319 13.89 2.61 -78.36
CA ASN A 319 14.70 1.54 -78.93
C ASN A 319 14.37 0.21 -78.24
N SER A 320 13.95 -0.76 -79.06
CA SER A 320 13.50 -2.09 -78.66
C SER A 320 14.66 -3.00 -78.29
N VAL A 321 14.78 -3.37 -77.01
CA VAL A 321 15.37 -4.64 -76.56
C VAL A 321 14.53 -5.12 -75.37
N LYS A 322 13.92 -6.30 -75.48
CA LYS A 322 13.31 -6.99 -74.33
C LYS A 322 14.43 -7.34 -73.35
N SER A 323 14.29 -6.91 -72.09
CA SER A 323 15.26 -7.18 -71.02
C SER A 323 15.39 -8.68 -70.75
N ALA A 324 16.62 -9.19 -70.83
CA ALA A 324 17.04 -10.44 -70.22
C ALA A 324 17.04 -10.31 -68.69
N ASP A 325 16.77 -11.41 -67.98
CA ASP A 325 16.72 -11.48 -66.50
C ASP A 325 18.11 -11.45 -65.84
N LYS A 326 19.20 -11.38 -66.64
CA LYS A 326 20.59 -11.27 -66.18
C LYS A 326 21.33 -10.14 -66.91
N CYS A 327 22.19 -9.44 -66.19
CA CYS A 327 22.83 -8.21 -66.66
C CYS A 327 24.02 -8.45 -67.63
N ASN A 328 24.54 -9.68 -67.71
CA ASN A 328 25.59 -10.16 -68.61
C ASN A 328 25.04 -11.05 -69.77
N GLU A 329 23.72 -11.03 -69.98
CA GLU A 329 23.02 -11.80 -71.02
C GLU A 329 22.47 -10.88 -72.12
N PHE A 330 22.73 -11.23 -73.37
CA PHE A 330 22.37 -10.44 -74.55
C PHE A 330 21.58 -11.31 -75.53
N THR A 331 20.54 -10.75 -76.15
CA THR A 331 19.81 -11.42 -77.24
C THR A 331 20.23 -10.84 -78.58
N PHE A 332 20.73 -11.70 -79.45
CA PHE A 332 21.15 -11.41 -80.82
C PHE A 332 20.10 -11.92 -81.81
N ASP A 333 19.64 -11.07 -82.72
CA ASP A 333 18.58 -11.37 -83.68
C ASP A 333 19.04 -11.04 -85.11
N GLY A 334 19.23 -12.07 -85.92
CA GLY A 334 19.68 -12.00 -87.31
C GLY A 334 18.55 -12.11 -88.32
N THR A 335 17.28 -12.24 -87.88
CA THR A 335 16.12 -12.55 -88.74
C THR A 335 15.80 -11.47 -89.77
N ARG A 336 16.34 -10.25 -89.61
CA ARG A 336 16.22 -9.16 -90.59
C ARG A 336 17.21 -9.25 -91.75
N SER A 337 18.10 -10.25 -91.76
CA SER A 337 18.99 -10.50 -92.90
C SER A 337 18.17 -11.02 -94.08
N TYR A 338 18.40 -10.47 -95.27
CA TYR A 338 17.68 -10.84 -96.48
C TYR A 338 18.66 -11.01 -97.64
N ASP A 339 18.30 -11.90 -98.55
CA ASP A 339 18.98 -12.10 -99.83
C ASP A 339 18.18 -11.37 -100.92
N PRO A 340 18.77 -10.44 -101.69
CA PRO A 340 18.11 -9.76 -102.81
C PRO A 340 17.52 -10.72 -103.86
N ASP A 341 18.10 -11.91 -104.04
CA ASP A 341 17.69 -12.95 -104.98
C ASP A 341 16.73 -13.99 -104.35
N SER A 342 16.26 -13.73 -103.12
CA SER A 342 15.28 -14.55 -102.38
C SER A 342 15.73 -15.98 -102.06
N GLN A 343 17.05 -16.20 -101.96
CA GLN A 343 17.66 -17.48 -101.59
C GLN A 343 17.56 -17.76 -100.09
N LYS A 344 17.68 -19.04 -99.72
CA LYS A 344 17.54 -19.46 -98.32
C LYS A 344 18.84 -19.17 -97.56
N LEU A 345 18.73 -18.36 -96.50
CA LEU A 345 19.87 -18.01 -95.66
C LEU A 345 20.12 -19.04 -94.55
N SER A 346 21.40 -19.29 -94.29
CA SER A 346 21.92 -19.94 -93.09
C SER A 346 22.71 -18.93 -92.25
N PHE A 347 22.65 -19.06 -90.92
CA PHE A 347 23.25 -18.12 -89.98
C PHE A 347 24.39 -18.78 -89.23
N ARG A 348 25.44 -18.02 -88.93
CA ARG A 348 26.50 -18.40 -88.00
C ARG A 348 26.93 -17.20 -87.18
N TRP A 349 26.68 -17.27 -85.88
CA TRP A 349 27.16 -16.35 -84.87
C TRP A 349 28.49 -16.83 -84.30
N ASP A 350 29.44 -15.92 -84.10
CA ASP A 350 30.61 -16.03 -83.23
C ASP A 350 30.50 -14.90 -82.19
N PHE A 351 30.39 -15.26 -80.91
CA PHE A 351 30.20 -14.28 -79.83
C PHE A 351 31.52 -13.65 -79.35
N GLY A 352 32.67 -14.03 -79.92
CA GLY A 352 33.97 -13.46 -79.57
C GLY A 352 34.56 -13.99 -78.25
N ASP A 353 33.87 -14.88 -77.55
CA ASP A 353 34.33 -15.57 -76.33
C ASP A 353 34.71 -17.05 -76.58
N GLY A 354 34.76 -17.45 -77.84
CA GLY A 354 35.02 -18.83 -78.28
C GLY A 354 33.77 -19.70 -78.40
N THR A 355 32.56 -19.14 -78.20
CA THR A 355 31.28 -19.83 -78.41
C THR A 355 30.58 -19.36 -79.69
N PHE A 356 29.74 -20.22 -80.26
CA PHE A 356 29.11 -20.03 -81.57
C PHE A 356 27.66 -20.50 -81.56
N SER A 357 26.85 -20.02 -82.51
CA SER A 357 25.50 -20.54 -82.75
C SER A 357 25.10 -20.46 -84.23
N THR A 358 24.15 -21.28 -84.66
CA THR A 358 23.57 -21.27 -86.01
C THR A 358 22.09 -20.87 -86.05
N GLU A 359 21.49 -20.62 -84.89
CA GLU A 359 20.09 -20.20 -84.80
C GLU A 359 19.94 -18.72 -85.21
N PRO A 360 18.81 -18.35 -85.86
CA PRO A 360 18.59 -16.97 -86.31
C PRO A 360 18.36 -15.97 -85.17
N VAL A 361 17.89 -16.43 -84.00
CA VAL A 361 17.78 -15.64 -82.76
C VAL A 361 18.40 -16.41 -81.62
N VAL A 362 19.33 -15.80 -80.88
CA VAL A 362 20.10 -16.44 -79.79
C VAL A 362 20.19 -15.53 -78.59
N THR A 363 19.98 -16.08 -77.40
CA THR A 363 20.36 -15.45 -76.14
C THR A 363 21.69 -16.03 -75.66
N HIS A 364 22.67 -15.18 -75.35
CA HIS A 364 24.02 -15.57 -74.94
C HIS A 364 24.47 -14.86 -73.66
N GLU A 365 25.07 -15.60 -72.73
CA GLU A 365 25.54 -15.14 -71.42
C GLU A 365 27.08 -15.14 -71.36
N TYR A 366 27.69 -13.98 -71.13
CA TYR A 366 29.14 -13.84 -71.03
C TYR A 366 29.62 -14.06 -69.59
N LYS A 367 30.62 -14.93 -69.40
CA LYS A 367 31.13 -15.32 -68.06
C LYS A 367 32.18 -14.36 -67.47
N LYS A 368 32.75 -13.46 -68.28
CA LYS A 368 33.79 -12.52 -67.86
C LYS A 368 33.50 -11.14 -68.44
N ALA A 369 33.85 -10.10 -67.70
CA ALA A 369 33.84 -8.74 -68.23
C ALA A 369 34.85 -8.59 -69.38
N GLY A 370 34.53 -7.72 -70.35
CA GLY A 370 35.36 -7.49 -71.52
C GLY A 370 34.58 -6.94 -72.70
N GLU A 371 35.33 -6.46 -73.70
CA GLU A 371 34.78 -6.11 -75.01
C GLU A 371 34.83 -7.36 -75.90
N TYR A 372 33.66 -7.82 -76.34
CA TYR A 372 33.51 -8.97 -77.21
C TYR A 372 33.04 -8.52 -78.58
N LYS A 373 33.80 -8.88 -79.62
CA LYS A 373 33.41 -8.62 -81.00
C LYS A 373 32.53 -9.76 -81.49
N VAL A 374 31.22 -9.51 -81.57
CA VAL A 374 30.24 -10.46 -82.06
C VAL A 374 30.18 -10.37 -83.58
N THR A 375 30.31 -11.49 -84.27
CA THR A 375 30.20 -11.55 -85.73
C THR A 375 29.03 -12.43 -86.16
N LEU A 376 28.31 -11.97 -87.19
CA LEU A 376 27.27 -12.74 -87.88
C LEU A 376 27.73 -12.97 -89.30
N ALA A 377 27.90 -14.24 -89.67
CA ALA A 377 28.00 -14.66 -91.06
C ALA A 377 26.64 -15.18 -91.53
N VAL A 378 26.13 -14.62 -92.62
CA VAL A 378 24.96 -15.12 -93.33
C VAL A 378 25.41 -15.68 -94.67
N LYS A 379 24.96 -16.90 -94.98
CA LYS A 379 25.33 -17.61 -96.20
C LYS A 379 24.09 -18.08 -96.96
N ASP A 380 24.03 -17.75 -98.25
CA ASP A 380 22.99 -18.21 -99.17
C ASP A 380 23.30 -19.63 -99.72
N ASP A 381 22.34 -20.23 -100.43
CA ASP A 381 22.43 -21.59 -100.96
C ASP A 381 22.93 -21.68 -102.41
N SER A 382 23.52 -20.61 -102.97
CA SER A 382 24.00 -20.53 -104.36
C SER A 382 25.25 -21.37 -104.66
N GLY A 383 26.12 -21.57 -103.66
CA GLY A 383 27.39 -22.31 -103.80
C GLY A 383 28.48 -21.59 -104.60
N LEU A 384 28.36 -20.27 -104.80
CA LEU A 384 29.35 -19.40 -105.46
C LEU A 384 30.33 -18.79 -104.45
N ASP A 385 31.49 -18.32 -104.91
CA ASP A 385 32.51 -17.70 -104.04
C ASP A 385 32.04 -16.43 -103.30
N CYS A 386 30.90 -15.83 -103.71
CA CYS A 386 30.29 -14.66 -103.10
C CYS A 386 29.07 -14.96 -102.22
N ASP A 387 28.84 -16.22 -101.86
CA ASP A 387 27.63 -16.69 -101.17
C ASP A 387 27.55 -16.34 -99.67
N THR A 388 28.55 -15.63 -99.13
CA THR A 388 28.67 -15.37 -97.69
C THR A 388 28.97 -13.90 -97.42
N MET A 389 28.17 -13.27 -96.55
CA MET A 389 28.41 -11.92 -96.03
C MET A 389 28.61 -11.96 -94.52
N VAL A 390 29.58 -11.18 -94.02
CA VAL A 390 29.91 -11.10 -92.59
C VAL A 390 29.74 -9.66 -92.10
N THR A 391 29.05 -9.49 -90.98
CA THR A 391 29.00 -8.23 -90.23
C THR A 391 29.47 -8.45 -88.79
N SER A 392 29.86 -7.39 -88.10
CA SER A 392 30.31 -7.46 -86.72
C SER A 392 29.91 -6.24 -85.90
N GLU A 393 29.61 -6.46 -84.63
CA GLU A 393 29.33 -5.43 -83.63
C GLU A 393 30.10 -5.73 -82.33
N SER A 394 30.48 -4.70 -81.58
CA SER A 394 31.11 -4.86 -80.26
C SER A 394 30.05 -4.87 -79.15
N VAL A 395 30.17 -5.82 -78.23
CA VAL A 395 29.40 -5.89 -76.99
C VAL A 395 30.34 -5.69 -75.81
N ASN A 396 30.10 -4.65 -75.02
CA ASN A 396 30.82 -4.41 -73.78
C ASN A 396 30.08 -5.08 -72.63
N VAL A 397 30.72 -6.08 -72.04
CA VAL A 397 30.19 -6.83 -70.90
C VAL A 397 30.83 -6.32 -69.63
N ASN A 398 30.00 -5.95 -68.68
CA ASN A 398 30.40 -5.59 -67.32
C ASN A 398 29.97 -6.68 -66.34
N MET A 399 30.72 -6.86 -65.25
CA MET A 399 30.32 -7.73 -64.13
C MET A 399 29.93 -6.84 -62.95
N ALA A 400 28.95 -7.28 -62.17
CA ALA A 400 28.54 -6.50 -61.00
C ALA A 400 29.57 -6.62 -59.87
N PRO A 401 29.80 -5.54 -59.09
CA PRO A 401 30.65 -5.61 -57.91
C PRO A 401 30.07 -6.61 -56.89
N VAL A 402 30.92 -7.15 -56.02
CA VAL A 402 30.55 -8.04 -54.92
C VAL A 402 30.67 -7.26 -53.60
N PRO A 403 29.59 -6.60 -53.14
CA PRO A 403 29.60 -5.82 -51.92
C PRO A 403 29.74 -6.70 -50.68
N ALA A 404 30.61 -6.30 -49.75
CA ALA A 404 30.78 -6.96 -48.46
C ALA A 404 31.16 -5.93 -47.40
N PHE A 405 30.57 -6.07 -46.20
CA PHE A 405 30.90 -5.22 -45.07
C PHE A 405 30.79 -5.93 -43.71
N SER A 406 31.44 -5.36 -42.68
CA SER A 406 31.36 -5.78 -41.28
C SER A 406 30.92 -4.63 -40.37
N ALA A 407 30.17 -4.97 -39.32
CA ALA A 407 29.71 -4.10 -38.24
C ALA A 407 29.33 -4.95 -37.01
N LEU A 408 29.16 -4.33 -35.83
CA LEU A 408 28.65 -5.00 -34.63
C LEU A 408 27.24 -5.58 -34.88
N ASP A 409 26.92 -6.72 -34.27
CA ASP A 409 25.57 -7.31 -34.38
C ASP A 409 24.56 -6.66 -33.43
N LYS A 410 25.04 -6.17 -32.28
CA LYS A 410 24.26 -5.49 -31.24
C LYS A 410 24.96 -4.24 -30.75
N ALA A 411 24.19 -3.20 -30.43
CA ALA A 411 24.69 -1.96 -29.87
C ALA A 411 23.64 -1.28 -28.97
N CYS A 412 24.06 -0.29 -28.19
CA CYS A 412 23.17 0.60 -27.46
C CYS A 412 22.82 1.83 -28.28
N VAL A 413 21.68 2.46 -27.97
CA VAL A 413 21.39 3.81 -28.49
C VAL A 413 22.57 4.76 -28.22
N ASP A 414 22.83 5.67 -29.15
CA ASP A 414 23.94 6.62 -29.13
C ASP A 414 25.38 6.05 -29.08
N GLN A 415 25.53 4.72 -29.18
CA GLN A 415 26.81 4.07 -29.38
C GLN A 415 27.32 4.30 -30.82
N ASP A 416 28.61 4.60 -30.96
CA ASP A 416 29.28 4.65 -32.26
C ASP A 416 29.43 3.25 -32.86
N ILE A 417 28.78 3.00 -34.01
CA ILE A 417 28.90 1.76 -34.76
C ILE A 417 29.70 2.04 -36.03
N MET A 418 30.83 1.34 -36.17
CA MET A 418 31.67 1.41 -37.38
C MET A 418 31.20 0.38 -38.41
N PHE A 419 30.96 0.85 -39.63
CA PHE A 419 30.64 0.03 -40.80
C PHE A 419 31.83 0.07 -41.77
N ASP A 420 32.42 -1.10 -42.02
CA ASP A 420 33.64 -1.26 -42.83
C ASP A 420 33.33 -2.10 -44.08
N ALA A 421 33.39 -1.47 -45.27
CA ALA A 421 33.16 -2.14 -46.57
C ALA A 421 34.46 -2.48 -47.32
N SER A 422 35.62 -2.50 -46.66
CA SER A 422 36.92 -2.82 -47.26
C SER A 422 37.01 -4.23 -47.89
N ALA A 423 36.09 -5.13 -47.51
CA ALA A 423 35.98 -6.47 -48.06
C ALA A 423 35.29 -6.53 -49.44
N THR A 424 34.73 -5.42 -49.94
CA THR A 424 34.09 -5.34 -51.27
C THR A 424 35.08 -5.67 -52.39
N ARG A 425 34.64 -6.41 -53.42
CA ARG A 425 35.46 -6.83 -54.57
C ARG A 425 34.78 -6.50 -55.89
N ASP A 426 35.56 -6.35 -56.95
CA ASP A 426 35.09 -6.08 -58.30
C ASP A 426 36.11 -6.61 -59.33
N ASP A 427 35.66 -7.11 -60.47
CA ASP A 427 36.51 -7.71 -61.52
C ASP A 427 36.03 -7.34 -62.94
N PRO A 428 36.79 -6.54 -63.71
CA PRO A 428 38.10 -5.96 -63.37
C PRO A 428 38.01 -4.95 -62.21
N ALA A 429 39.13 -4.70 -61.53
CA ALA A 429 39.14 -3.77 -60.39
C ALA A 429 38.84 -2.33 -60.83
N ASP A 430 37.58 -1.90 -60.71
CA ASP A 430 37.16 -0.54 -61.02
C ASP A 430 37.14 0.37 -59.78
N LYS A 431 37.01 1.68 -60.04
CA LYS A 431 36.80 2.65 -58.97
C LYS A 431 35.37 2.55 -58.47
N LEU A 432 35.21 2.15 -57.22
CA LEU A 432 33.90 1.94 -56.60
C LEU A 432 33.38 3.19 -55.88
N SER A 433 32.06 3.38 -55.96
CA SER A 433 31.29 4.35 -55.17
C SER A 433 30.42 3.59 -54.16
N TYR A 434 30.43 4.02 -52.90
CA TYR A 434 29.72 3.37 -51.80
C TYR A 434 28.59 4.26 -51.29
N MET A 435 27.39 3.69 -51.14
CA MET A 435 26.23 4.35 -50.58
C MET A 435 25.56 3.46 -49.54
N TRP A 436 25.39 3.99 -48.34
CA TRP A 436 24.78 3.33 -47.21
C TRP A 436 23.35 3.80 -47.01
N ASN A 437 22.46 2.89 -46.68
CA ASN A 437 21.16 3.15 -46.09
C ASN A 437 21.09 2.41 -44.76
N PHE A 438 20.91 3.13 -43.66
CA PHE A 438 21.00 2.58 -42.31
C PHE A 438 19.68 2.01 -41.77
N GLY A 439 18.59 2.06 -42.56
CA GLY A 439 17.28 1.55 -42.17
C GLY A 439 16.44 2.54 -41.35
N ASP A 440 16.95 3.73 -41.05
CA ASP A 440 16.30 4.80 -40.29
C ASP A 440 16.12 6.10 -41.11
N SER A 441 16.09 5.97 -42.44
CA SER A 441 16.10 7.07 -43.43
C SER A 441 17.43 7.82 -43.58
N ASP A 442 18.41 7.60 -42.70
CA ASP A 442 19.73 8.17 -42.87
C ASP A 442 20.53 7.41 -43.94
N THR A 443 21.38 8.17 -44.61
CA THR A 443 22.29 7.65 -45.64
C THR A 443 23.69 8.23 -45.45
N ALA A 444 24.70 7.51 -45.92
CA ALA A 444 26.06 7.99 -45.95
C ALA A 444 26.80 7.54 -47.22
N LYS A 445 27.90 8.21 -47.52
CA LYS A 445 28.80 7.86 -48.63
C LYS A 445 30.21 7.65 -48.09
N GLY A 446 30.94 6.73 -48.72
CA GLY A 446 32.29 6.37 -48.33
C GLY A 446 32.44 4.89 -47.98
N GLN A 447 33.66 4.38 -48.12
CA GLN A 447 33.96 2.97 -47.89
C GLN A 447 33.75 2.57 -46.42
N ASN A 448 34.17 3.43 -45.50
CA ASN A 448 34.02 3.24 -44.06
C ASN A 448 33.27 4.42 -43.45
N VAL A 449 32.26 4.14 -42.64
CA VAL A 449 31.37 5.15 -42.04
C VAL A 449 31.05 4.79 -40.59
N THR A 450 30.78 5.81 -39.77
CA THR A 450 30.32 5.63 -38.38
C THR A 450 28.90 6.17 -38.26
N LYS A 451 28.04 5.46 -37.53
CA LYS A 451 26.63 5.82 -37.32
C LYS A 451 26.22 5.59 -35.86
N LYS A 452 25.33 6.46 -35.38
CA LYS A 452 24.60 6.35 -34.11
C LYS A 452 23.11 6.23 -34.39
N TYR A 453 22.43 5.40 -33.62
CA TYR A 453 20.98 5.25 -33.63
C TYR A 453 20.38 5.91 -32.40
N LYS A 454 19.34 6.71 -32.62
CA LYS A 454 18.66 7.49 -31.56
C LYS A 454 17.51 6.75 -30.88
N LYS A 455 17.09 5.64 -31.46
CA LYS A 455 16.02 4.77 -30.97
C LYS A 455 16.51 3.33 -31.07
N GLY A 456 15.99 2.46 -30.19
CA GLY A 456 16.20 1.04 -30.32
C GLY A 456 15.37 0.44 -31.45
N GLY A 457 15.70 -0.81 -31.80
CA GLY A 457 15.07 -1.61 -32.83
C GLY A 457 16.04 -2.32 -33.77
N ASP A 458 15.46 -3.10 -34.67
CA ASP A 458 16.18 -3.83 -35.72
C ASP A 458 16.38 -2.98 -36.97
N TYR A 459 17.63 -2.62 -37.25
CA TYR A 459 18.00 -1.80 -38.39
C TYR A 459 18.59 -2.65 -39.51
N LYS A 460 17.91 -2.66 -40.65
CA LYS A 460 18.37 -3.34 -41.86
C LYS A 460 19.31 -2.44 -42.67
N VAL A 461 20.60 -2.55 -42.41
CA VAL A 461 21.61 -1.76 -43.09
C VAL A 461 21.90 -2.33 -44.47
N THR A 462 21.76 -1.49 -45.50
CA THR A 462 22.02 -1.84 -46.89
C THR A 462 23.21 -1.05 -47.41
N LEU A 463 24.19 -1.76 -47.96
CA LEU A 463 25.29 -1.19 -48.71
C LEU A 463 25.00 -1.38 -50.20
N VAL A 464 24.99 -0.28 -50.96
CA VAL A 464 24.98 -0.28 -52.42
C VAL A 464 26.34 0.16 -52.93
N VAL A 465 26.92 -0.63 -53.84
CA VAL A 465 28.21 -0.36 -54.48
C VAL A 465 27.98 -0.17 -55.97
N ASP A 466 28.60 0.86 -56.54
CA ASP A 466 28.55 1.20 -57.96
C ASP A 466 29.98 1.22 -58.56
N ASP A 467 30.22 0.44 -59.60
CA ASP A 467 31.50 0.41 -60.36
C ASP A 467 31.65 1.58 -61.35
N ASN A 468 30.61 2.40 -61.48
CA ASN A 468 30.51 3.59 -62.32
C ASN A 468 30.59 3.31 -63.85
N LYS A 469 30.35 2.07 -64.31
CA LYS A 469 30.34 1.72 -65.75
C LYS A 469 29.08 2.12 -66.50
N LYS A 470 28.04 2.56 -65.79
CA LYS A 470 26.74 2.99 -66.35
C LYS A 470 26.07 1.89 -67.19
N THR A 471 26.29 0.63 -66.82
CA THR A 471 25.63 -0.53 -67.38
C THR A 471 24.54 -1.02 -66.44
N VAL A 472 23.68 -1.94 -66.90
CA VAL A 472 22.71 -2.62 -66.03
C VAL A 472 23.38 -3.45 -64.92
N CYS A 473 24.65 -3.85 -65.08
CA CYS A 473 25.44 -4.53 -64.04
C CYS A 473 26.20 -3.57 -63.11
N SER A 474 26.10 -2.25 -63.26
CA SER A 474 27.02 -1.35 -62.54
C SER A 474 26.82 -1.29 -61.04
N THR A 475 25.66 -1.74 -60.55
CA THR A 475 25.32 -1.67 -59.13
C THR A 475 25.01 -3.03 -58.55
N ALA A 476 25.48 -3.27 -57.32
CA ALA A 476 25.10 -4.41 -56.51
C ALA A 476 24.88 -3.97 -55.06
N SER A 477 24.11 -4.75 -54.31
CA SER A 477 23.84 -4.46 -52.90
C SER A 477 23.97 -5.69 -52.00
N THR A 478 24.33 -5.43 -50.75
CA THR A 478 24.28 -6.43 -49.67
C THR A 478 23.66 -5.78 -48.44
N GLN A 479 23.18 -6.61 -47.51
CA GLN A 479 22.44 -6.17 -46.34
C GLN A 479 22.81 -6.97 -45.09
N LYS A 480 22.81 -6.30 -43.94
CA LYS A 480 23.00 -6.90 -42.62
C LYS A 480 22.04 -6.24 -41.63
N SER A 481 21.42 -7.02 -40.74
CA SER A 481 20.62 -6.48 -39.64
C SER A 481 21.50 -6.18 -38.43
N ILE A 482 21.24 -5.05 -37.78
CA ILE A 482 21.89 -4.60 -36.56
C ILE A 482 20.80 -4.34 -35.53
N TYR A 483 20.89 -4.95 -34.35
CA TYR A 483 19.93 -4.71 -33.26
C TYR A 483 20.48 -3.63 -32.33
N VAL A 484 19.70 -2.59 -32.09
CA VAL A 484 20.05 -1.49 -31.18
C VAL A 484 19.10 -1.52 -30.00
N ASN A 485 19.65 -1.48 -28.78
CA ASN A 485 18.90 -1.50 -27.54
C ASN A 485 18.82 -0.11 -26.90
N THR A 486 17.62 0.31 -26.51
CA THR A 486 17.39 1.40 -25.58
C THR A 486 17.45 0.82 -24.16
N PRO A 487 18.25 1.36 -23.23
CA PRO A 487 18.33 0.80 -21.88
C PRO A 487 16.96 0.85 -21.17
N PRO A 488 16.70 -0.11 -20.27
CA PRO A 488 15.53 -0.05 -19.42
C PRO A 488 15.71 1.09 -18.40
N VAL A 489 14.61 1.49 -17.78
CA VAL A 489 14.59 2.45 -16.68
C VAL A 489 14.10 1.74 -15.43
N ALA A 490 14.96 1.60 -14.44
CA ALA A 490 14.60 1.03 -13.15
C ALA A 490 13.82 2.06 -12.30
N ASN A 491 12.77 1.61 -11.62
CA ASN A 491 12.02 2.43 -10.68
C ASN A 491 11.71 1.63 -9.41
N ALA A 492 12.50 1.87 -8.37
CA ALA A 492 12.37 1.22 -7.08
C ALA A 492 11.26 1.83 -6.19
N GLY A 493 10.67 2.95 -6.62
CA GLY A 493 9.59 3.64 -5.91
C GLY A 493 10.08 4.76 -5.00
N LYS A 494 9.43 4.93 -3.84
CA LYS A 494 9.78 5.98 -2.85
C LYS A 494 10.43 5.36 -1.63
N ASN A 495 11.22 6.17 -0.92
CA ASN A 495 11.72 5.80 0.42
C ASN A 495 10.58 5.40 1.36
N ILE A 496 10.85 4.40 2.20
CA ILE A 496 9.86 3.81 3.10
C ILE A 496 10.31 4.07 4.54
N GLU A 497 9.39 4.57 5.35
CA GLU A 497 9.54 4.62 6.81
C GLU A 497 8.46 3.74 7.44
N LYS A 498 8.87 2.80 8.31
CA LYS A 498 7.91 1.93 9.02
C LYS A 498 8.26 1.85 10.50
N TYR A 499 7.29 2.23 11.32
CA TYR A 499 7.36 2.26 12.78
C TYR A 499 6.35 1.28 13.34
N ILE A 500 6.80 0.32 14.14
CA ILE A 500 5.97 -0.80 14.59
C ILE A 500 6.03 -0.96 16.12
N THR A 501 5.01 -1.61 16.68
CA THR A 501 4.99 -2.00 18.10
C THR A 501 5.77 -3.29 18.35
N ALA A 502 6.03 -3.60 19.63
CA ALA A 502 6.87 -4.72 20.04
C ALA A 502 6.41 -6.11 19.52
N ASP A 503 5.13 -6.26 19.20
CA ASP A 503 4.49 -7.51 18.76
C ASP A 503 4.45 -7.70 17.22
N GLN A 504 4.96 -6.74 16.45
CA GLN A 504 4.88 -6.71 14.99
C GLN A 504 6.21 -7.05 14.30
N GLN A 505 6.14 -7.27 12.98
CA GLN A 505 7.30 -7.54 12.09
C GLN A 505 7.39 -6.51 10.94
N TYR A 506 8.60 -6.35 10.39
CA TYR A 506 8.87 -5.42 9.29
C TYR A 506 8.62 -6.02 7.91
N ASP A 507 7.36 -6.37 7.63
CA ASP A 507 6.99 -6.78 6.29
C ASP A 507 6.87 -5.56 5.37
N ILE A 508 7.75 -5.46 4.38
CA ILE A 508 7.78 -4.38 3.40
C ILE A 508 7.47 -4.96 2.02
N VAL A 509 6.53 -4.33 1.32
CA VAL A 509 6.23 -4.65 -0.08
C VAL A 509 7.09 -3.75 -0.96
N PHE A 510 7.84 -4.38 -1.84
CA PHE A 510 8.61 -3.73 -2.90
C PHE A 510 7.88 -3.95 -4.23
N ASP A 511 7.81 -2.90 -5.05
CA ASP A 511 7.04 -2.89 -6.29
C ASP A 511 7.83 -2.13 -7.37
N ALA A 512 8.32 -2.90 -8.35
CA ALA A 512 9.08 -2.41 -9.50
C ALA A 512 8.21 -2.14 -10.73
N SER A 513 6.87 -2.22 -10.62
CA SER A 513 5.92 -2.11 -11.76
C SER A 513 5.96 -0.79 -12.53
N LYS A 514 6.69 0.21 -12.02
CA LYS A 514 6.94 1.50 -12.69
C LYS A 514 8.23 1.52 -13.50
N SER A 515 9.03 0.46 -13.43
CA SER A 515 10.16 0.28 -14.33
C SER A 515 9.63 0.06 -15.74
N SER A 516 10.39 0.50 -16.74
CA SER A 516 9.91 0.49 -18.12
C SER A 516 11.06 0.26 -19.07
N ASP A 517 10.78 -0.41 -20.17
CA ASP A 517 11.67 -0.48 -21.31
C ASP A 517 11.03 0.25 -22.51
N ALA A 518 11.83 1.02 -23.25
CA ALA A 518 11.33 1.82 -24.36
C ALA A 518 11.13 0.99 -25.65
N ASP A 519 11.84 -0.12 -25.77
CA ASP A 519 11.76 -1.04 -26.91
C ASP A 519 10.64 -2.07 -26.71
N GLY A 520 10.09 -2.16 -25.49
CA GLY A 520 9.01 -3.06 -25.12
C GLY A 520 9.51 -4.46 -24.74
N ASP A 521 10.80 -4.59 -24.42
CA ASP A 521 11.42 -5.83 -24.03
C ASP A 521 10.94 -6.30 -22.65
N MET A 522 10.96 -7.63 -22.44
CA MET A 522 10.50 -8.22 -21.19
C MET A 522 11.53 -7.98 -20.08
N LEU A 523 11.10 -7.25 -19.04
CA LEU A 523 11.95 -6.93 -17.90
C LEU A 523 12.06 -8.08 -16.90
N THR A 524 13.26 -8.23 -16.35
CA THR A 524 13.53 -9.03 -15.15
C THR A 524 13.95 -8.13 -14.00
N TYR A 525 13.61 -8.53 -12.78
CA TYR A 525 13.76 -7.70 -11.58
C TYR A 525 14.54 -8.44 -10.52
N MET A 526 15.55 -7.79 -9.95
CA MET A 526 16.33 -8.28 -8.83
C MET A 526 16.39 -7.23 -7.72
N TRP A 527 15.91 -7.58 -6.54
CA TRP A 527 16.02 -6.75 -5.35
C TRP A 527 17.19 -7.22 -4.48
N ASP A 528 18.03 -6.29 -4.04
CA ASP A 528 18.98 -6.44 -2.95
C ASP A 528 18.51 -5.56 -1.79
N PHE A 529 18.11 -6.15 -0.67
CA PHE A 529 17.47 -5.42 0.43
C PHE A 529 18.45 -4.71 1.37
N GLY A 530 19.76 -4.87 1.14
CA GLY A 530 20.80 -4.24 1.97
C GLY A 530 21.04 -4.92 3.32
N ASP A 531 20.31 -6.00 3.64
CA ASP A 531 20.55 -6.88 4.79
C ASP A 531 21.25 -8.21 4.41
N GLY A 532 21.69 -8.30 3.15
CA GLY A 532 22.32 -9.48 2.55
C GLY A 532 21.35 -10.42 1.82
N ALA A 533 20.03 -10.23 1.94
CA ALA A 533 19.04 -10.98 1.19
C ALA A 533 18.82 -10.39 -0.22
N LYS A 534 18.62 -11.28 -1.20
CA LYS A 534 18.30 -10.93 -2.59
C LYS A 534 17.14 -11.76 -3.10
N VAL A 535 16.21 -11.15 -3.82
CA VAL A 535 15.01 -11.82 -4.33
C VAL A 535 14.65 -11.31 -5.73
N GLN A 536 14.26 -12.25 -6.59
CA GLN A 536 13.71 -11.94 -7.92
C GLN A 536 12.20 -11.72 -7.87
N GLY A 537 11.72 -10.75 -8.64
CA GLY A 537 10.30 -10.52 -8.85
C GLY A 537 9.94 -9.05 -8.96
N GLU A 538 8.90 -8.76 -9.74
CA GLU A 538 8.38 -7.40 -9.92
C GLU A 538 7.81 -6.83 -8.63
N SER A 539 6.96 -7.62 -7.95
CA SER A 539 6.42 -7.29 -6.64
C SER A 539 6.77 -8.40 -5.65
N VAL A 540 7.47 -8.02 -4.58
CA VAL A 540 8.00 -8.95 -3.58
C VAL A 540 7.75 -8.42 -2.18
N VAL A 541 7.61 -9.32 -1.21
CA VAL A 541 7.54 -8.96 0.21
C VAL A 541 8.81 -9.43 0.89
N HIS A 542 9.45 -8.53 1.64
CA HIS A 542 10.62 -8.85 2.45
C HIS A 542 10.39 -8.47 3.90
N THR A 543 10.86 -9.33 4.81
CA THR A 543 10.73 -9.14 6.26
C THR A 543 12.10 -8.85 6.86
N TYR A 544 12.33 -7.61 7.29
CA TYR A 544 13.53 -7.26 8.04
C TYR A 544 13.43 -7.79 9.48
N LYS A 545 14.52 -8.38 9.98
CA LYS A 545 14.55 -8.93 11.35
C LYS A 545 14.78 -7.85 12.42
N LYS A 546 15.40 -6.74 12.03
CA LYS A 546 15.79 -5.64 12.92
C LYS A 546 15.50 -4.31 12.25
N GLY A 547 15.23 -3.31 13.06
CA GLY A 547 15.18 -1.90 12.68
C GLY A 547 16.52 -1.39 12.17
N GLY A 548 16.55 -0.11 11.81
CA GLY A 548 17.72 0.56 11.26
C GLY A 548 17.49 1.16 9.88
N LEU A 549 18.59 1.52 9.23
CA LEU A 549 18.61 2.15 7.92
C LEU A 549 19.18 1.19 6.88
N TYR A 550 18.37 0.84 5.87
CA TYR A 550 18.75 -0.04 4.78
C TYR A 550 18.67 0.69 3.43
N SER A 551 19.50 0.27 2.48
CA SER A 551 19.42 0.69 1.08
C SER A 551 18.98 -0.50 0.26
N ALA A 552 17.74 -0.45 -0.23
CA ALA A 552 17.20 -1.48 -1.11
C ALA A 552 17.46 -1.06 -2.56
N ILE A 553 18.18 -1.90 -3.30
CA ILE A 553 18.60 -1.65 -4.68
C ILE A 553 17.80 -2.58 -5.59
N LEU A 554 17.09 -2.00 -6.55
CA LEU A 554 16.47 -2.71 -7.66
C LEU A 554 17.45 -2.70 -8.85
N THR A 555 17.68 -3.88 -9.43
CA THR A 555 18.29 -4.03 -10.76
C THR A 555 17.23 -4.54 -11.72
N VAL A 556 17.06 -3.84 -12.84
CA VAL A 556 16.17 -4.20 -13.93
C VAL A 556 17.01 -4.57 -15.14
N ASP A 557 16.72 -5.69 -15.79
CA ASP A 557 17.41 -6.13 -17.00
C ASP A 557 16.39 -6.52 -18.10
N ASP A 558 16.59 -6.04 -19.32
CA ASP A 558 15.73 -6.19 -20.50
C ASP A 558 16.02 -7.46 -21.33
N GLY A 559 17.05 -8.25 -20.99
CA GLY A 559 17.43 -9.47 -21.69
C GLY A 559 18.10 -9.26 -23.05
N SER A 560 18.34 -8.02 -23.47
CA SER A 560 18.94 -7.67 -24.76
C SER A 560 20.38 -8.20 -24.92
N ASN A 561 21.05 -8.48 -23.80
CA ASN A 561 22.48 -8.84 -23.71
C ASN A 561 23.39 -7.80 -24.37
N THR A 562 22.97 -6.54 -24.38
CA THR A 562 23.81 -5.40 -24.75
C THR A 562 24.56 -4.88 -23.53
N SER A 563 25.52 -3.98 -23.71
CA SER A 563 26.22 -3.35 -22.58
C SER A 563 25.34 -2.43 -21.73
N CYS A 564 24.12 -2.13 -22.19
CA CYS A 564 23.13 -1.29 -21.53
C CYS A 564 21.84 -2.07 -21.24
N SER A 565 21.90 -3.40 -21.16
CA SER A 565 20.72 -4.25 -20.91
C SER A 565 20.12 -4.06 -19.52
N SER A 566 20.83 -3.38 -18.62
CA SER A 566 20.44 -3.26 -17.22
C SER A 566 20.52 -1.83 -16.72
N ASP A 567 19.59 -1.47 -15.84
CA ASP A 567 19.59 -0.24 -15.06
C ASP A 567 19.32 -0.53 -13.57
N THR A 568 19.67 0.41 -12.70
CA THR A 568 19.50 0.26 -11.25
C THR A 568 18.90 1.50 -10.60
N ASP A 569 18.00 1.30 -9.66
CA ASP A 569 17.44 2.35 -8.81
C ASP A 569 17.47 1.91 -7.34
N ALA A 570 17.57 2.85 -6.40
CA ALA A 570 17.70 2.55 -4.98
C ALA A 570 16.78 3.41 -4.12
N ILE A 571 16.15 2.78 -3.13
CA ILE A 571 15.36 3.46 -2.11
C ILE A 571 15.96 3.23 -0.72
N THR A 572 15.73 4.20 0.15
CA THR A 572 16.10 4.12 1.57
C THR A 572 14.92 3.58 2.38
N ILE A 573 15.21 2.61 3.26
CA ILE A 573 14.23 2.01 4.18
C ILE A 573 14.65 2.33 5.61
N LYS A 574 13.81 3.08 6.32
CA LYS A 574 14.02 3.45 7.73
C LYS A 574 13.03 2.73 8.62
N LEU A 575 13.53 1.87 9.49
CA LEU A 575 12.74 0.99 10.34
C LEU A 575 13.03 1.29 11.82
N ASN A 576 12.00 1.34 12.67
CA ASN A 576 12.17 1.41 14.12
C ASN A 576 11.04 0.67 14.84
N LYS A 577 11.39 -0.12 15.85
CA LYS A 577 10.46 -0.88 16.67
C LYS A 577 10.43 -0.27 18.05
N GLN A 578 9.24 -0.21 18.64
CA GLN A 578 9.11 0.33 19.99
C GLN A 578 9.90 -0.54 21.00
N PRO A 579 10.72 0.05 21.88
CA PRO A 579 11.36 -0.68 22.96
C PRO A 579 10.32 -1.20 23.96
N VAL A 580 10.69 -2.16 24.79
CA VAL A 580 9.84 -2.72 25.84
C VAL A 580 10.33 -2.25 27.20
N ALA A 581 9.53 -1.44 27.90
CA ALA A 581 9.76 -1.09 29.30
C ALA A 581 9.29 -2.23 30.22
N LYS A 582 10.05 -2.52 31.28
CA LYS A 582 9.64 -3.41 32.37
C LYS A 582 10.00 -2.79 33.72
N ALA A 583 9.00 -2.32 34.44
CA ALA A 583 9.15 -1.64 35.73
C ALA A 583 9.25 -2.60 36.93
N GLY A 584 8.89 -3.88 36.74
CA GLY A 584 8.88 -4.91 37.79
C GLY A 584 7.50 -5.07 38.46
N ASP A 585 7.46 -5.85 39.54
CA ASP A 585 6.23 -6.17 40.28
C ASP A 585 5.94 -5.15 41.39
N ASP A 586 4.66 -5.01 41.75
CA ASP A 586 4.21 -4.17 42.86
C ASP A 586 4.87 -4.55 44.20
N ILE A 587 5.20 -3.54 45.01
CA ILE A 587 5.99 -3.74 46.24
C ILE A 587 5.44 -2.97 47.46
N ASN A 588 5.60 -3.58 48.64
CA ASN A 588 5.24 -3.02 49.94
C ASN A 588 6.50 -2.71 50.76
N TYR A 589 6.67 -1.46 51.21
CA TYR A 589 7.86 -1.02 51.95
C TYR A 589 7.51 -0.09 53.12
N CYS A 590 8.50 0.15 53.97
CA CYS A 590 8.38 1.11 55.06
C CYS A 590 8.83 2.50 54.64
N VAL A 591 8.14 3.52 55.12
CA VAL A 591 8.53 4.91 54.90
C VAL A 591 10.00 5.13 55.30
N GLY A 592 10.76 5.82 54.46
CA GLY A 592 12.18 6.12 54.67
C GLY A 592 13.16 4.98 54.36
N THR A 593 12.70 3.83 53.87
CA THR A 593 13.62 2.79 53.36
C THR A 593 13.95 3.02 51.89
N ASP A 594 15.23 2.87 51.53
CA ASP A 594 15.66 2.87 50.14
C ASP A 594 15.12 1.65 49.38
N ILE A 595 14.38 1.91 48.32
CA ILE A 595 13.81 0.93 47.39
C ILE A 595 14.70 0.90 46.15
N LEU A 596 15.18 -0.28 45.78
CA LEU A 596 15.87 -0.49 44.51
C LEU A 596 14.84 -0.73 43.40
N PHE A 597 14.77 0.21 42.47
CA PHE A 597 14.04 0.06 41.21
C PHE A 597 14.97 -0.51 40.16
N ASP A 598 14.55 -1.58 39.48
CA ASP A 598 15.37 -2.32 38.53
C ASP A 598 14.67 -2.45 37.18
N GLY A 599 15.05 -1.58 36.23
CA GLY A 599 14.54 -1.58 34.87
C GLY A 599 15.27 -2.54 33.94
N SER A 600 16.23 -3.35 34.42
CA SER A 600 17.09 -4.19 33.58
C SER A 600 16.38 -5.26 32.75
N GLY A 601 15.10 -5.53 33.04
CA GLY A 601 14.25 -6.39 32.20
C GLY A 601 13.76 -5.73 30.91
N SER A 602 13.96 -4.41 30.76
CA SER A 602 13.62 -3.63 29.57
C SER A 602 14.61 -3.94 28.44
N TYR A 603 14.14 -3.92 27.21
CA TYR A 603 14.97 -4.27 26.05
C TYR A 603 14.44 -3.61 24.77
N ASP A 604 15.28 -3.60 23.75
CA ASP A 604 14.92 -3.21 22.40
C ASP A 604 15.26 -4.37 21.45
N ASP A 605 14.32 -4.74 20.58
CA ASP A 605 14.45 -5.89 19.67
C ASP A 605 15.38 -5.57 18.48
N ASP A 606 15.49 -4.30 18.11
CA ASP A 606 16.39 -3.85 17.05
C ASP A 606 17.85 -3.89 17.54
N GLY A 607 18.03 -3.80 18.85
CA GLY A 607 19.30 -3.87 19.56
C GLY A 607 19.89 -2.50 19.83
N ASP A 608 19.05 -1.46 19.79
CA ASP A 608 19.44 -0.09 20.10
C ASP A 608 19.67 0.10 21.60
N ALA A 609 20.51 1.06 21.94
CA ALA A 609 20.78 1.41 23.33
C ALA A 609 19.60 2.22 23.88
N ILE A 610 18.89 1.66 24.86
CA ILE A 610 17.77 2.35 25.52
C ILE A 610 18.26 3.19 26.72
N SER A 611 17.69 4.39 26.86
CA SER A 611 17.82 5.25 28.04
C SER A 611 16.67 4.99 29.02
N TYR A 612 16.84 5.35 30.30
CA TYR A 612 15.92 5.00 31.39
C TYR A 612 15.62 6.23 32.24
N VAL A 613 14.34 6.57 32.37
CA VAL A 613 13.86 7.64 33.25
C VAL A 613 12.77 7.10 34.16
N TRP A 614 12.97 7.26 35.46
CA TRP A 614 12.00 6.92 36.48
C TRP A 614 11.29 8.18 36.97
N ASN A 615 9.96 8.13 37.07
CA ASN A 615 9.15 9.09 37.81
C ASN A 615 8.47 8.37 38.96
N PHE A 616 8.80 8.73 40.19
CA PHE A 616 8.37 7.98 41.38
C PHE A 616 6.94 8.31 41.85
N GLY A 617 6.26 9.25 41.18
CA GLY A 617 4.88 9.64 41.50
C GLY A 617 4.76 10.59 42.70
N ASP A 618 5.87 11.00 43.30
CA ASP A 618 5.96 11.99 44.39
C ASP A 618 6.57 13.33 43.95
N GLY A 619 6.77 13.51 42.64
CA GLY A 619 7.40 14.68 42.03
C GLY A 619 8.92 14.56 41.84
N GLN A 620 9.54 13.46 42.27
CA GLN A 620 10.95 13.19 42.04
C GLN A 620 11.17 12.25 40.83
N THR A 621 12.32 12.40 40.20
CA THR A 621 12.75 11.58 39.05
C THR A 621 14.19 11.13 39.21
N ALA A 622 14.56 10.04 38.55
CA ALA A 622 15.93 9.56 38.46
C ALA A 622 16.20 8.96 37.08
N GLU A 623 17.47 8.89 36.69
CA GLU A 623 17.91 8.27 35.44
C GLU A 623 18.81 7.07 35.74
N GLY A 624 18.67 6.03 34.93
CA GLY A 624 19.50 4.82 35.00
C GLY A 624 18.71 3.52 35.08
N ILE A 625 19.39 2.42 34.74
CA ILE A 625 18.81 1.06 34.72
C ILE A 625 18.36 0.67 36.13
N LYS A 626 19.23 0.92 37.12
CA LYS A 626 18.99 0.63 38.54
C LYS A 626 19.13 1.90 39.33
N VAL A 627 18.08 2.29 40.04
CA VAL A 627 18.04 3.51 40.85
C VAL A 627 17.47 3.23 42.23
N SER A 628 17.88 4.03 43.22
CA SER A 628 17.35 3.93 44.57
C SER A 628 16.45 5.13 44.85
N HIS A 629 15.31 4.89 45.49
CA HIS A 629 14.40 5.96 45.93
C HIS A 629 13.71 5.60 47.24
N SER A 630 13.39 6.58 48.07
CA SER A 630 12.63 6.39 49.30
C SER A 630 11.49 7.40 49.42
N TYR A 631 10.38 6.96 50.00
CA TYR A 631 9.19 7.79 50.20
C TYR A 631 9.17 8.32 51.64
N ALA A 632 9.01 9.63 51.79
CA ALA A 632 9.00 10.31 53.10
C ALA A 632 7.66 10.24 53.83
N LYS A 633 6.58 9.86 53.14
CA LYS A 633 5.22 9.71 53.69
C LYS A 633 4.64 8.39 53.22
N GLY A 634 3.73 7.80 54.01
CA GLY A 634 3.00 6.62 53.57
C GLY A 634 1.94 6.99 52.55
N GLY A 635 1.57 5.99 51.74
CA GLY A 635 0.64 6.17 50.65
C GLY A 635 0.84 5.16 49.53
N LYS A 636 -0.01 5.28 48.51
CA LYS A 636 0.08 4.56 47.26
C LYS A 636 0.73 5.46 46.22
N TYR A 637 1.88 5.05 45.69
CA TYR A 637 2.60 5.74 44.63
C TYR A 637 2.63 4.89 43.37
N THR A 638 2.57 5.53 42.20
CA THR A 638 2.78 4.86 40.91
C THR A 638 4.13 5.32 40.39
N ALA A 639 5.12 4.44 40.43
CA ALA A 639 6.41 4.69 39.83
C ALA A 639 6.35 4.25 38.36
N VAL A 640 6.69 5.17 37.46
CA VAL A 640 6.67 4.94 36.01
C VAL A 640 8.10 4.89 35.51
N LEU A 641 8.47 3.78 34.88
CA LEU A 641 9.67 3.67 34.07
C LEU A 641 9.34 4.06 32.63
N THR A 642 10.09 4.99 32.08
CA THR A 642 10.07 5.34 30.66
C THR A 642 11.41 4.99 30.05
N VAL A 643 11.39 4.23 28.96
CA VAL A 643 12.56 3.90 28.15
C VAL A 643 12.46 4.55 26.77
N ASP A 644 13.59 4.97 26.23
CA ASP A 644 13.69 5.62 24.91
C ASP A 644 14.90 5.04 24.15
N ASP A 645 14.66 4.52 22.94
CA ASP A 645 15.65 3.95 22.03
C ASP A 645 16.54 5.00 21.33
N GLY A 646 16.20 6.29 21.44
CA GLY A 646 16.97 7.40 20.88
C GLY A 646 16.81 7.61 19.37
N ASN A 647 15.99 6.81 18.68
CA ASN A 647 15.77 6.92 17.23
C ASN A 647 14.86 8.10 16.81
N LYS A 648 14.28 8.81 17.78
CA LYS A 648 13.44 10.01 17.58
C LYS A 648 12.26 9.77 16.63
N THR A 649 11.67 8.58 16.71
CA THR A 649 10.49 8.20 15.95
C THR A 649 9.24 8.31 16.82
N PRO A 650 8.02 8.27 16.26
CA PRO A 650 6.78 8.27 17.04
C PRO A 650 6.66 7.12 18.03
N VAL A 651 7.43 6.04 17.85
CA VAL A 651 7.40 4.84 18.69
C VAL A 651 8.68 4.65 19.51
N SER A 652 9.58 5.65 19.53
CA SER A 652 10.87 5.53 20.23
C SER A 652 10.77 5.39 21.74
N VAL A 653 9.63 5.75 22.32
CA VAL A 653 9.40 5.77 23.77
C VAL A 653 8.38 4.70 24.16
N ALA A 654 8.67 3.99 25.24
CA ALA A 654 7.73 3.09 25.91
C ALA A 654 7.77 3.31 27.43
N SER A 655 6.66 2.99 28.10
CA SER A 655 6.58 3.11 29.55
C SER A 655 5.91 1.89 30.17
N ASP A 656 6.33 1.55 31.37
CA ASP A 656 5.70 0.57 32.25
C ASP A 656 5.64 1.15 33.67
N SER A 657 4.75 0.63 34.52
CA SER A 657 4.55 1.19 35.86
C SER A 657 4.43 0.11 36.92
N VAL A 658 4.95 0.42 38.09
CA VAL A 658 4.85 -0.38 39.29
C VAL A 658 4.17 0.41 40.40
N ILE A 659 3.33 -0.26 41.20
CA ILE A 659 2.66 0.36 42.35
C ILE A 659 3.48 0.12 43.61
N ILE A 660 3.73 1.21 44.33
CA ILE A 660 4.43 1.21 45.62
C ILE A 660 3.44 1.50 46.73
N TYR A 661 3.39 0.61 47.72
CA TYR A 661 2.65 0.78 48.95
C TYR A 661 3.62 1.10 50.08
N ALA A 662 3.83 2.39 50.34
CA ALA A 662 4.66 2.86 51.45
C ALA A 662 3.81 2.95 52.72
N ASN A 663 4.26 2.34 53.81
CA ASN A 663 3.58 2.36 55.10
C ASN A 663 4.47 2.94 56.20
N ALA A 664 3.98 3.91 56.97
CA ALA A 664 4.65 4.38 58.16
C ALA A 664 4.40 3.43 59.33
N ARG A 665 5.37 3.28 60.24
CA ARG A 665 5.15 2.50 61.46
C ARG A 665 4.19 3.27 62.40
N PRO A 666 3.18 2.63 62.99
CA PRO A 666 2.33 3.29 63.96
C PRO A 666 3.11 3.62 65.24
N GLN A 667 2.61 4.57 66.02
CA GLN A 667 3.20 5.01 67.28
C GLN A 667 2.31 4.52 68.41
N ALA A 668 2.73 3.46 69.11
CA ALA A 668 2.04 2.98 70.29
C ALA A 668 2.28 3.93 71.46
N ALA A 669 1.22 4.32 72.17
CA ALA A 669 1.29 5.14 73.37
C ALA A 669 0.34 4.59 74.44
N LEU A 670 0.83 4.55 75.68
CA LEU A 670 0.09 4.05 76.84
C LEU A 670 0.19 5.10 77.95
N LYS A 671 -0.96 5.57 78.47
CA LYS A 671 -1.00 6.53 79.58
C LYS A 671 -0.50 5.92 80.88
N ASP A 672 -0.20 6.75 81.87
CA ASP A 672 0.26 6.27 83.18
C ASP A 672 -0.82 5.42 83.85
N ILE A 673 -0.38 4.36 84.52
CA ILE A 673 -1.25 3.38 85.16
C ILE A 673 -1.08 3.55 86.66
N SER A 674 -2.19 3.73 87.37
CA SER A 674 -2.19 3.81 88.84
C SER A 674 -2.18 2.41 89.45
N THR A 675 -1.65 2.32 90.67
CA THR A 675 -1.76 1.10 91.48
C THR A 675 -3.21 0.84 91.86
N SER A 676 -3.58 -0.43 92.06
CA SER A 676 -4.97 -0.81 92.36
C SER A 676 -5.05 -2.07 93.21
N CYS A 677 -6.27 -2.48 93.57
CA CYS A 677 -6.54 -3.63 94.41
C CYS A 677 -6.87 -4.87 93.58
N VAL A 678 -6.56 -6.05 94.12
CA VAL A 678 -7.05 -7.33 93.57
C VAL A 678 -8.56 -7.28 93.38
N GLY A 679 -9.03 -7.81 92.24
CA GLY A 679 -10.45 -7.84 91.87
C GLY A 679 -11.03 -6.49 91.39
N THR A 680 -10.30 -5.38 91.53
CA THR A 680 -10.72 -4.08 90.99
C THR A 680 -10.25 -3.95 89.54
N ALA A 681 -11.15 -3.50 88.66
CA ALA A 681 -10.82 -3.26 87.27
C ALA A 681 -9.94 -2.00 87.12
N VAL A 682 -8.73 -2.19 86.59
CA VAL A 682 -7.83 -1.11 86.16
C VAL A 682 -8.18 -0.73 84.73
N MET A 683 -8.36 0.57 84.47
CA MET A 683 -8.59 1.11 83.14
C MET A 683 -7.26 1.43 82.46
N PHE A 684 -6.94 0.70 81.39
CA PHE A 684 -5.79 0.95 80.54
C PHE A 684 -6.21 1.83 79.35
N ASP A 685 -5.52 2.95 79.15
CA ASP A 685 -5.83 3.92 78.09
C ASP A 685 -4.66 4.06 77.10
N GLY A 686 -4.83 3.45 75.94
CA GLY A 686 -3.94 3.53 74.79
C GLY A 686 -4.39 4.55 73.74
N SER A 687 -5.39 5.41 74.05
CA SER A 687 -6.03 6.32 73.08
C SER A 687 -5.09 7.29 72.37
N ASP A 688 -3.91 7.53 72.93
CA ASP A 688 -2.92 8.45 72.36
C ASP A 688 -2.06 7.77 71.28
N SER A 689 -2.27 6.46 71.05
CA SER A 689 -1.66 5.73 69.95
C SER A 689 -2.18 6.28 68.61
N ARG A 690 -1.27 6.46 67.65
CA ARG A 690 -1.60 7.09 66.37
C ARG A 690 -0.82 6.47 65.23
N ASP A 691 -1.43 6.47 64.06
CA ASP A 691 -0.77 6.10 62.82
C ASP A 691 -0.38 7.37 62.05
N PRO A 692 0.89 7.55 61.64
CA PRO A 692 1.31 8.73 60.87
C PRO A 692 0.58 8.91 59.53
N ASP A 693 0.08 7.82 58.94
CA ASP A 693 -0.66 7.84 57.68
C ASP A 693 -2.18 7.98 57.89
N GLY A 694 -2.63 8.10 59.15
CA GLY A 694 -4.03 8.27 59.51
C GLY A 694 -4.86 6.98 59.47
N ASN A 695 -4.22 5.80 59.44
CA ASN A 695 -4.93 4.53 59.45
C ASN A 695 -5.60 4.25 60.81
N THR A 696 -6.67 3.44 60.76
CA THR A 696 -7.31 2.94 61.99
C THR A 696 -6.43 1.85 62.60
N LEU A 697 -6.19 1.95 63.91
CA LEU A 697 -5.38 0.98 64.65
C LEU A 697 -6.23 -0.11 65.30
N LYS A 698 -5.74 -1.35 65.25
CA LYS A 698 -6.15 -2.44 66.13
C LYS A 698 -5.27 -2.46 67.38
N TYR A 699 -5.87 -2.78 68.53
CA TYR A 699 -5.20 -2.80 69.83
C TYR A 699 -5.22 -4.23 70.37
N VAL A 700 -4.04 -4.72 70.75
CA VAL A 700 -3.86 -6.00 71.45
C VAL A 700 -3.16 -5.72 72.77
N TRP A 701 -3.85 -6.03 73.85
CA TRP A 701 -3.41 -5.86 75.22
C TRP A 701 -2.91 -7.19 75.76
N ASP A 702 -1.68 -7.24 76.24
CA ASP A 702 -1.17 -8.29 77.11
C ASP A 702 -1.00 -7.69 78.51
N PHE A 703 -1.79 -8.17 79.46
CA PHE A 703 -1.83 -7.62 80.82
C PHE A 703 -0.71 -8.19 81.71
N GLY A 704 0.09 -9.15 81.22
CA GLY A 704 1.23 -9.70 81.94
C GLY A 704 0.89 -10.75 83.00
N ASP A 705 -0.38 -11.10 83.16
CA ASP A 705 -0.88 -12.20 84.01
C ASP A 705 -1.24 -13.47 83.22
N GLY A 706 -0.88 -13.49 81.93
CA GLY A 706 -1.24 -14.54 80.97
C GLY A 706 -2.53 -14.26 80.20
N THR A 707 -3.24 -13.17 80.51
CA THR A 707 -4.40 -12.75 79.72
C THR A 707 -3.99 -11.79 78.59
N VAL A 708 -4.48 -12.10 77.38
CA VAL A 708 -4.31 -11.27 76.19
C VAL A 708 -5.68 -10.96 75.59
N LYS A 709 -5.92 -9.71 75.21
CA LYS A 709 -7.19 -9.24 74.67
C LYS A 709 -6.98 -8.34 73.46
N GLU A 710 -7.59 -8.69 72.33
CA GLU A 710 -7.79 -7.76 71.21
C GLU A 710 -9.06 -6.95 71.48
N GLY A 711 -9.00 -5.63 71.31
CA GLY A 711 -10.12 -4.78 71.69
C GLY A 711 -9.98 -3.31 71.33
N ALA A 712 -10.63 -2.47 72.12
CA ALA A 712 -10.63 -1.03 71.96
C ALA A 712 -9.32 -0.40 72.47
N ALA A 713 -9.14 0.89 72.15
CA ALA A 713 -8.05 1.69 72.69
C ALA A 713 -8.11 1.87 74.22
N ARG A 714 -9.25 1.55 74.83
CA ARG A 714 -9.45 1.57 76.28
C ARG A 714 -9.99 0.24 76.74
N GLU A 715 -9.30 -0.40 77.66
CA GLU A 715 -9.68 -1.70 78.18
C GLU A 715 -9.63 -1.74 79.71
N ALA A 716 -10.61 -2.42 80.29
CA ALA A 716 -10.67 -2.68 81.71
C ALA A 716 -10.15 -4.10 81.97
N HIS A 717 -9.23 -4.25 82.94
CA HIS A 717 -8.77 -5.57 83.38
C HIS A 717 -8.60 -5.63 84.89
N ALA A 718 -9.07 -6.71 85.50
CA ALA A 718 -8.99 -6.95 86.94
C ALA A 718 -8.07 -8.14 87.21
N TYR A 719 -7.13 -7.96 88.13
CA TYR A 719 -6.15 -8.99 88.47
C TYR A 719 -6.66 -9.81 89.65
N SER A 720 -6.46 -11.13 89.59
CA SER A 720 -6.91 -12.06 90.63
C SER A 720 -5.90 -12.28 91.76
N LYS A 721 -4.67 -11.76 91.60
CA LYS A 721 -3.59 -11.84 92.58
C LYS A 721 -2.84 -10.50 92.64
N GLY A 722 -2.25 -10.18 93.78
CA GLY A 722 -1.35 -9.06 93.92
C GLY A 722 0.00 -9.33 93.27
N GLY A 723 0.74 -8.26 93.00
CA GLY A 723 2.03 -8.29 92.33
C GLY A 723 2.23 -7.14 91.34
N THR A 724 3.40 -7.15 90.68
CA THR A 724 3.72 -6.19 89.61
C THR A 724 3.61 -6.86 88.25
N TYR A 725 2.73 -6.33 87.40
CA TYR A 725 2.44 -6.89 86.08
C TYR A 725 3.03 -6.03 84.96
N LYS A 726 3.65 -6.68 83.97
CA LYS A 726 4.21 -6.04 82.76
C LYS A 726 3.13 -5.97 81.69
N VAL A 727 2.53 -4.80 81.53
CA VAL A 727 1.48 -4.55 80.54
C VAL A 727 2.10 -4.12 79.22
N ASN A 728 1.83 -4.86 78.16
CA ASN A 728 2.28 -4.58 76.81
C ASN A 728 1.08 -4.26 75.91
N LEU A 729 1.08 -3.06 75.33
CA LEU A 729 0.13 -2.68 74.29
C LEU A 729 0.81 -2.81 72.93
N LEU A 730 0.27 -3.67 72.07
CA LEU A 730 0.63 -3.78 70.65
C LEU A 730 -0.45 -3.10 69.81
N VAL A 731 -0.06 -2.20 68.91
CA VAL A 731 -0.95 -1.59 67.91
C VAL A 731 -0.59 -2.05 66.51
N ASN A 732 -1.62 -2.26 65.67
CA ASN A 732 -1.49 -2.71 64.29
C ASN A 732 -2.32 -1.84 63.33
N ASP A 733 -1.70 -1.31 62.27
CA ASP A 733 -2.36 -0.49 61.24
C ASP A 733 -3.06 -1.29 60.12
N MET A 734 -2.93 -2.62 60.15
CA MET A 734 -3.52 -3.59 59.21
C MET A 734 -3.03 -3.48 57.75
N LYS A 735 -1.88 -2.86 57.50
CA LYS A 735 -1.29 -2.78 56.14
C LYS A 735 -0.49 -4.02 55.73
N ASN A 736 -0.34 -5.00 56.62
CA ASN A 736 0.38 -6.25 56.38
C ASN A 736 1.81 -6.04 55.84
N SER A 737 2.48 -4.97 56.30
CA SER A 737 3.87 -4.68 55.98
C SER A 737 4.78 -4.94 57.18
N GLN A 738 6.11 -4.91 56.95
CA GLN A 738 7.12 -5.07 58.01
C GLN A 738 7.08 -3.94 59.08
N CYS A 739 6.34 -2.86 58.80
CA CYS A 739 6.15 -1.71 59.69
C CYS A 739 4.75 -1.68 60.30
N SER A 740 3.88 -2.65 60.05
CA SER A 740 2.49 -2.58 60.52
C SER A 740 2.30 -2.64 62.03
N LEU A 741 3.35 -2.96 62.79
CA LEU A 741 3.27 -3.20 64.23
C LEU A 741 4.11 -2.21 65.03
N SER A 742 3.61 -1.81 66.20
CA SER A 742 4.34 -1.02 67.19
C SER A 742 3.88 -1.39 68.58
N SER A 743 4.77 -1.36 69.58
CA SER A 743 4.45 -1.78 70.94
C SER A 743 5.01 -0.84 71.99
N VAL A 744 4.30 -0.71 73.11
CA VAL A 744 4.72 0.06 74.28
C VAL A 744 4.44 -0.75 75.55
N VAL A 745 5.34 -0.65 76.54
CA VAL A 745 5.26 -1.39 77.80
C VAL A 745 5.18 -0.44 78.97
N LYS A 746 4.30 -0.74 79.94
CA LYS A 746 4.30 -0.15 81.29
C LYS A 746 4.08 -1.24 82.35
N TYR A 747 4.21 -0.85 83.61
CA TYR A 747 4.00 -1.74 84.75
C TYR A 747 2.86 -1.23 85.62
N VAL A 748 2.09 -2.14 86.20
CA VAL A 748 1.07 -1.85 87.21
C VAL A 748 1.32 -2.69 88.45
N LYS A 749 1.28 -2.07 89.64
CA LYS A 749 1.31 -2.78 90.94
C LYS A 749 -0.14 -2.99 91.40
N ILE A 750 -0.49 -4.24 91.68
CA ILE A 750 -1.77 -4.65 92.25
C ILE A 750 -1.51 -5.12 93.68
N ASN A 751 -2.34 -4.64 94.60
CA ASN A 751 -2.26 -4.94 96.02
C ASN A 751 -3.34 -5.95 96.43
N THR A 752 -2.94 -7.03 97.11
CA THR A 752 -3.82 -7.92 97.85
C THR A 752 -4.05 -7.33 99.25
N PRO A 753 -5.30 -7.14 99.71
CA PRO A 753 -5.53 -6.58 101.04
C PRO A 753 -4.86 -7.41 102.14
N PRO A 754 -4.40 -6.77 103.23
CA PRO A 754 -3.89 -7.50 104.37
C PRO A 754 -5.05 -8.21 105.09
N VAL A 755 -4.73 -9.20 105.90
CA VAL A 755 -5.69 -9.87 106.78
C VAL A 755 -5.32 -9.51 108.21
N ALA A 756 -6.18 -8.74 108.87
CA ALA A 756 -6.09 -8.52 110.30
C ALA A 756 -6.55 -9.79 111.05
N ASP A 757 -5.80 -10.19 112.08
CA ASP A 757 -6.19 -11.22 113.04
C ASP A 757 -5.97 -10.65 114.44
N ALA A 758 -7.08 -10.28 115.09
CA ALA A 758 -7.10 -9.70 116.41
C ALA A 758 -6.99 -10.76 117.52
N GLY A 759 -7.10 -12.05 117.16
CA GLY A 759 -7.10 -13.19 118.09
C GLY A 759 -8.50 -13.58 118.61
N LEU A 760 -8.54 -14.57 119.49
CA LEU A 760 -9.78 -15.08 120.08
C LEU A 760 -10.31 -14.15 121.19
N ASN A 761 -11.62 -14.26 121.46
CA ASN A 761 -12.27 -13.60 122.60
C ASN A 761 -11.47 -13.77 123.89
N LEU A 762 -11.18 -12.66 124.57
CA LEU A 762 -10.36 -12.63 125.76
C LEU A 762 -11.24 -12.43 127.00
N VAL A 763 -10.94 -13.15 128.08
CA VAL A 763 -11.50 -12.86 129.41
C VAL A 763 -10.42 -12.17 130.23
N CYS A 764 -10.67 -10.92 130.59
CA CYS A 764 -9.71 -10.07 131.29
C CYS A 764 -10.09 -9.96 132.78
N CYS A 765 -9.10 -9.86 133.66
CA CYS A 765 -9.33 -9.49 135.05
C CYS A 765 -9.31 -7.96 135.18
N LEU A 766 -10.31 -7.39 135.87
CA LEU A 766 -10.40 -5.96 136.15
C LEU A 766 -9.11 -5.45 136.83
N GLY A 767 -8.51 -4.37 136.29
CA GLY A 767 -7.31 -3.74 136.86
C GLY A 767 -5.98 -4.44 136.61
N THR A 768 -5.92 -5.41 135.68
CA THR A 768 -4.67 -6.12 135.30
C THR A 768 -4.31 -5.92 133.83
N ASP A 769 -3.02 -6.04 133.50
CA ASP A 769 -2.54 -5.99 132.12
C ASP A 769 -3.11 -7.16 131.32
N SER A 770 -3.86 -6.83 130.26
CA SER A 770 -4.30 -7.78 129.24
C SER A 770 -3.41 -7.63 128.01
N VAL A 771 -2.89 -8.74 127.48
CA VAL A 771 -2.02 -8.74 126.29
C VAL A 771 -2.87 -8.92 125.04
N PHE A 772 -2.62 -8.08 124.04
CA PHE A 772 -3.22 -8.12 122.72
C PHE A 772 -2.13 -8.38 121.69
N ASP A 773 -2.34 -9.37 120.82
CA ASP A 773 -1.31 -9.87 119.92
C ASP A 773 -1.86 -10.05 118.51
N GLY A 774 -1.45 -9.18 117.60
CA GLY A 774 -1.85 -9.17 116.21
C GLY A 774 -0.86 -9.89 115.30
N SER A 775 0.13 -10.61 115.85
CA SER A 775 1.21 -11.24 115.07
C SER A 775 0.76 -12.31 114.07
N HIS A 776 -0.49 -12.76 114.14
CA HIS A 776 -1.10 -13.65 113.15
C HIS A 776 -1.68 -12.91 111.93
N SER A 777 -1.72 -11.58 111.97
CA SER A 777 -2.07 -10.77 110.80
C SER A 777 -1.04 -10.98 109.69
N SER A 778 -1.50 -11.03 108.44
CA SER A 778 -0.67 -11.41 107.30
C SER A 778 -0.95 -10.54 106.09
N ASP A 779 0.07 -10.31 105.27
CA ASP A 779 -0.06 -9.73 103.95
C ASP A 779 0.33 -10.77 102.89
N ALA A 780 -0.49 -10.93 101.86
CA ALA A 780 -0.26 -11.96 100.84
C ALA A 780 0.81 -11.55 99.82
N ASP A 781 1.10 -10.25 99.68
CA ASP A 781 2.09 -9.70 98.77
C ASP A 781 3.47 -9.55 99.44
N GLY A 782 3.54 -9.74 100.76
CA GLY A 782 4.74 -9.61 101.57
C GLY A 782 5.07 -8.16 101.96
N ASP A 783 4.10 -7.25 101.83
CA ASP A 783 4.23 -5.85 102.23
C ASP A 783 4.28 -5.72 103.77
N LYS A 784 4.92 -4.65 104.26
CA LYS A 784 5.14 -4.46 105.70
C LYS A 784 3.89 -3.91 106.37
N LEU A 785 3.40 -4.63 107.37
CA LEU A 785 2.20 -4.26 108.13
C LEU A 785 2.47 -3.24 109.25
N SER A 786 1.51 -2.34 109.45
CA SER A 786 1.33 -1.47 110.61
C SER A 786 0.04 -1.83 111.35
N TYR A 787 0.00 -1.57 112.67
CA TYR A 787 -1.01 -2.14 113.59
C TYR A 787 -1.54 -1.06 114.52
N VAL A 788 -2.87 -0.90 114.57
CA VAL A 788 -3.57 0.04 115.45
C VAL A 788 -4.69 -0.69 116.19
N TRP A 789 -4.63 -0.67 117.52
CA TRP A 789 -5.63 -1.24 118.41
C TRP A 789 -6.56 -0.17 118.95
N ASN A 790 -7.86 -0.47 119.04
CA ASN A 790 -8.84 0.28 119.82
C ASN A 790 -9.53 -0.69 120.78
N PHE A 791 -9.46 -0.41 122.08
CA PHE A 791 -9.87 -1.35 123.12
C PHE A 791 -11.35 -1.24 123.49
N GLY A 792 -12.12 -0.36 122.84
CA GLY A 792 -13.57 -0.23 123.01
C GLY A 792 -14.00 0.58 124.25
N ASP A 793 -13.06 1.06 125.06
CA ASP A 793 -13.27 1.89 126.25
C ASP A 793 -12.77 3.34 126.08
N GLY A 794 -12.33 3.69 124.86
CA GLY A 794 -11.69 4.97 124.53
C GLY A 794 -10.15 4.92 124.50
N GLY A 795 -9.54 3.81 124.91
CA GLY A 795 -8.09 3.58 124.76
C GLY A 795 -7.69 3.04 123.38
N ALA A 796 -6.47 3.38 122.95
CA ALA A 796 -5.86 2.88 121.71
C ALA A 796 -4.35 2.69 121.86
N ALA A 797 -3.75 1.82 121.04
CA ALA A 797 -2.30 1.57 121.03
C ALA A 797 -1.81 1.19 119.62
N GLU A 798 -0.53 1.36 119.35
CA GLU A 798 0.11 0.93 118.10
C GLU A 798 1.16 -0.15 118.37
N GLY A 799 1.24 -1.14 117.48
CA GLY A 799 2.23 -2.22 117.54
C GLY A 799 1.64 -3.62 117.42
N VAL A 800 2.51 -4.57 117.05
CA VAL A 800 2.13 -5.99 116.83
C VAL A 800 1.62 -6.63 118.12
N ARG A 801 2.28 -6.34 119.25
CA ARG A 801 1.90 -6.81 120.59
C ARG A 801 1.83 -5.63 121.54
N VAL A 802 0.71 -5.46 122.22
CA VAL A 802 0.45 -4.34 123.14
C VAL A 802 -0.27 -4.83 124.40
N THR A 803 -0.28 -4.01 125.45
CA THR A 803 -0.99 -4.30 126.71
C THR A 803 -2.00 -3.19 127.03
N HIS A 804 -3.15 -3.53 127.59
CA HIS A 804 -4.17 -2.57 128.04
C HIS A 804 -4.83 -3.01 129.34
N ILE A 805 -5.27 -2.04 130.16
CA ILE A 805 -5.91 -2.25 131.47
C ILE A 805 -7.33 -1.70 131.43
N TYR A 806 -8.32 -2.55 131.66
CA TYR A 806 -9.71 -2.13 131.84
C TYR A 806 -10.00 -1.73 133.29
N THR A 807 -10.58 -0.54 133.45
CA THR A 807 -10.90 0.06 134.77
C THR A 807 -12.37 -0.07 135.15
N SER A 808 -13.22 -0.61 134.26
CA SER A 808 -14.63 -0.88 134.51
C SER A 808 -15.02 -2.27 133.99
N ARG A 809 -16.00 -2.90 134.65
CA ARG A 809 -16.57 -4.17 134.18
C ARG A 809 -17.40 -3.94 132.92
N GLY A 810 -17.36 -4.88 131.99
CA GLY A 810 -18.12 -4.76 130.77
C GLY A 810 -17.66 -5.74 129.69
N LYS A 811 -18.41 -5.69 128.59
CA LYS A 811 -18.05 -6.34 127.34
C LYS A 811 -17.57 -5.25 126.39
N TYR A 812 -16.29 -5.27 126.05
CA TYR A 812 -15.66 -4.28 125.18
C TYR A 812 -15.39 -4.91 123.81
N LEU A 813 -15.77 -4.20 122.74
CA LEU A 813 -15.42 -4.58 121.37
C LEU A 813 -14.02 -4.05 121.08
N VAL A 814 -13.06 -4.96 121.02
CA VAL A 814 -11.67 -4.64 120.69
C VAL A 814 -11.51 -4.77 119.19
N THR A 815 -10.96 -3.76 118.54
CA THR A 815 -10.70 -3.78 117.10
C THR A 815 -9.21 -3.61 116.82
N LEU A 816 -8.65 -4.47 115.99
CA LEU A 816 -7.33 -4.34 115.39
C LEU A 816 -7.49 -3.88 113.94
N THR A 817 -6.90 -2.74 113.60
CA THR A 817 -6.73 -2.27 112.22
C THR A 817 -5.29 -2.52 111.78
N VAL A 818 -5.12 -3.21 110.66
CA VAL A 818 -3.84 -3.48 110.01
C VAL A 818 -3.76 -2.72 108.69
N ASN A 819 -2.61 -2.08 108.39
CA ASN A 819 -2.38 -1.39 107.11
C ASN A 819 -1.04 -1.80 106.47
N ASP A 820 -1.04 -2.10 105.17
CA ASP A 820 0.13 -2.59 104.39
C ASP A 820 0.96 -1.48 103.71
N CYS A 821 0.54 -0.21 103.83
CA CYS A 821 1.16 0.99 103.27
C CYS A 821 1.25 1.01 101.73
N SER A 822 0.44 0.20 101.02
CA SER A 822 0.42 0.15 99.56
C SER A 822 -0.11 1.43 98.89
N GLY A 823 -0.80 2.28 99.67
CA GLY A 823 -1.46 3.49 99.17
C GLY A 823 -2.66 3.21 98.26
N THR A 824 -3.13 1.96 98.22
CA THR A 824 -4.33 1.55 97.50
C THR A 824 -5.58 1.65 98.38
N ALA A 825 -6.77 1.57 97.79
CA ALA A 825 -8.02 1.66 98.56
C ALA A 825 -8.30 0.45 99.48
N CYS A 826 -7.51 -0.62 99.35
CA CYS A 826 -7.61 -1.86 100.11
C CYS A 826 -6.37 -2.09 100.98
N ASP A 827 -5.63 -1.02 101.27
CA ASP A 827 -4.42 -1.06 102.09
C ASP A 827 -4.70 -1.32 103.58
N THR A 828 -5.97 -1.44 103.98
CA THR A 828 -6.43 -1.59 105.36
C THR A 828 -7.34 -2.80 105.54
N SER A 829 -7.22 -3.46 106.70
CA SER A 829 -8.05 -4.57 107.14
C SER A 829 -8.34 -4.44 108.63
N VAL A 830 -9.53 -4.88 109.06
CA VAL A 830 -9.97 -4.76 110.46
C VAL A 830 -10.52 -6.10 110.93
N ASP A 831 -10.08 -6.52 112.11
CA ASP A 831 -10.66 -7.65 112.83
C ASP A 831 -11.04 -7.23 114.25
N SER A 832 -12.00 -7.93 114.86
CA SER A 832 -12.50 -7.57 116.16
C SER A 832 -12.94 -8.77 116.98
N PHE A 833 -12.77 -8.68 118.30
CA PHE A 833 -13.23 -9.69 119.25
C PHE A 833 -13.80 -9.04 120.51
N ASP A 834 -14.50 -9.83 121.30
CA ASP A 834 -15.07 -9.40 122.57
C ASP A 834 -14.09 -9.64 123.72
N ALA A 835 -13.68 -8.56 124.41
CA ALA A 835 -13.00 -8.65 125.70
C ALA A 835 -14.04 -8.55 126.83
N VAL A 836 -14.19 -9.63 127.60
CA VAL A 836 -15.11 -9.68 128.76
C VAL A 836 -14.33 -9.48 130.05
N VAL A 837 -14.56 -8.37 130.73
CA VAL A 837 -13.85 -7.99 131.96
C VAL A 837 -14.65 -8.48 133.17
N ASN A 838 -14.12 -9.49 133.87
CA ASN A 838 -14.75 -10.11 135.03
C ASN A 838 -14.07 -9.70 136.35
N GLU A 839 -14.85 -9.79 137.44
CA GLU A 839 -14.39 -9.59 138.81
C GLU A 839 -14.31 -10.93 139.56
N SER A 840 -13.33 -11.08 140.46
CA SER A 840 -13.08 -12.33 141.17
C SER A 840 -14.23 -12.68 142.15
N PRO A 841 -14.75 -13.92 142.18
CA PRO A 841 -15.74 -14.32 143.17
C PRO A 841 -15.11 -14.46 144.56
N VAL A 842 -15.82 -13.99 145.59
CA VAL A 842 -15.40 -14.03 147.00
C VAL A 842 -16.10 -15.19 147.72
N ALA A 843 -15.31 -16.07 148.35
CA ALA A 843 -15.80 -17.21 149.12
C ALA A 843 -16.12 -16.83 150.58
N VAL A 844 -17.25 -17.33 151.10
CA VAL A 844 -17.69 -17.16 152.50
C VAL A 844 -17.65 -18.52 153.19
N ILE A 845 -17.15 -18.55 154.43
CA ILE A 845 -17.30 -19.67 155.37
C ILE A 845 -18.12 -19.19 156.56
N ASP A 846 -18.99 -20.07 157.05
CA ASP A 846 -19.85 -19.83 158.20
C ASP A 846 -19.45 -20.73 159.37
N ILE A 847 -19.58 -20.22 160.60
CA ILE A 847 -19.58 -21.02 161.83
C ILE A 847 -20.79 -20.61 162.69
N ARG A 848 -21.86 -21.36 162.43
CA ARG A 848 -23.19 -21.52 163.04
C ARG A 848 -24.29 -20.53 162.70
#